data_AF-A0A3Q1JEX2-F1
#
_entry.id   AF-A0A3Q1JEX2-F1
#
_cell.length_a   1.000
_cell.length_b   1.000
_cell.length_c   1.000
_cell.angle_alpha   90.00
_cell.angle_beta   90.00
_cell.angle_gamma   90.00
#
_symmetry.space_group_name_H-M   'P 1'
#
loop_
_entity.id
_entity.type
_entity.pdbx_description
1 polymer ?
#
loop_
_entity_poly.entity_id
_entity_poly.type
_entity_poly.pdbx_seq_one_letter_code
_entity_poly.pdbx_strand_id
1 'polypeptide(L)'
;MAEALTPQEQLAVEEFLSEVHSREQPQSAGLVSQPTAVKFLMARKFDVSRAIDLFQAYKNTRIKEGIININPDEEPLRSELLSGKFTVLPGRDAKGAALALFTARLHRPDLTTHKAVLQAIIYQLDKAIESVQTQRDGLIFIYDMTNSSYGNFDYELCVKILNLLKGAFPARLKCVFIVSSPLWFRAPFAVLRLFVREKLRERVCTVKAHELASHIPISSLPEHLGGTSQYSHVAWIQSCVNVHTNTVQGDTQQHDAHDCVGSLLRSYSLECSNPSADATLSHTHINTQLGSELAVANSNCYDDSNANPHNHCGVVEGRTRGLGQYQQSPHAAANRPQGNHQHWNGSAVSGANMAVSGSSPNANMNGRGRQAPPQSETPPDTPLSQKADGNGADGKSTDAPHRFQNECVKEEEGEGEGVPPLPQKSLPRPPHQASSQSSPLSSSWGPDDDCCMEVSVHIPEPGGMTVLELVEYVKRKKKKGIYQEYEEIRKEPPAGTFDYSKKLSNQIKNRYSDVLCLDQSRVRLCQLSDDEDETSDYINASFMDGYKRSNAYIATQGPLPKTFVDFWRMVWEQMVLIIVMTTRVVERGRVKCGQYWPLEEGRTEQYGYFLVRNTHIQVFQDFKLSHLELYNTQSGETREVCHYLYVSWPDFGVPKSASAMLDFREHVLQRREAAVQSLGSSWKGPPGGPPVVVHCSAGIGRTGTFCTLDICLSRLEDIGTVDICQTVRRMRTQRAFSIQTWDQYHFCYTAVIEYAQRHGKLSPVQWSDSDLETDSE
;
A
#
# COMPACT_ATOMS: atom_id res chain seq x y z
N MET A 1 8.73 -23.32 36.99
CA MET A 1 8.78 -21.86 37.27
C MET A 1 9.32 -21.18 36.02
N ALA A 2 8.89 -19.96 35.70
CA ALA A 2 9.61 -19.16 34.71
C ALA A 2 10.98 -18.76 35.28
N GLU A 3 12.01 -18.68 34.43
CA GLU A 3 13.23 -17.97 34.82
C GLU A 3 12.85 -16.49 35.01
N ALA A 4 13.27 -15.89 36.12
CA ALA A 4 13.02 -14.46 36.36
C ALA A 4 13.77 -13.64 35.30
N LEU A 5 13.14 -12.60 34.76
CA LEU A 5 13.78 -11.66 33.84
C LEU A 5 15.07 -11.12 34.48
N THR A 6 16.16 -11.11 33.73
CA THR A 6 17.41 -10.50 34.20
C THR A 6 17.22 -8.98 34.40
N PRO A 7 18.05 -8.31 35.23
CA PRO A 7 17.92 -6.86 35.44
C PRO A 7 17.97 -6.03 34.15
N GLN A 8 18.69 -6.50 33.12
CA GLN A 8 18.72 -5.86 31.79
C GLN A 8 17.40 -6.06 31.02
N GLU A 9 16.78 -7.22 31.13
CA GLU A 9 15.47 -7.49 30.51
C GLU A 9 14.34 -6.77 31.24
N GLN A 10 14.45 -6.54 32.56
CA GLN A 10 13.53 -5.70 33.33
C GLN A 10 13.62 -4.23 32.88
N LEU A 11 14.84 -3.68 32.77
CA LEU A 11 15.05 -2.32 32.25
C LEU A 11 14.49 -2.16 30.82
N ALA A 12 14.70 -3.14 29.94
CA ALA A 12 14.15 -3.13 28.58
C ALA A 12 12.60 -3.19 28.55
N VAL A 13 11.96 -3.80 29.55
CA VAL A 13 10.50 -3.77 29.72
C VAL A 13 10.01 -2.40 30.19
N GLU A 14 10.73 -1.75 31.12
CA GLU A 14 10.42 -0.39 31.58
C GLU A 14 10.60 0.64 30.45
N GLU A 15 11.69 0.56 29.68
CA GLU A 15 11.95 1.41 28.51
C GLU A 15 10.88 1.23 27.43
N PHE A 16 10.52 -0.02 27.10
CA PHE A 16 9.45 -0.32 26.14
C PHE A 16 8.10 0.24 26.60
N LEU A 17 7.73 0.06 27.87
CA LEU A 17 6.45 0.57 28.39
C LEU A 17 6.45 2.10 28.39
N SER A 18 7.52 2.74 28.84
CA SER A 18 7.67 4.21 28.81
C SER A 18 7.50 4.77 27.39
N GLU A 19 8.16 4.17 26.40
CA GLU A 19 8.14 4.66 25.01
C GLU A 19 6.91 4.21 24.21
N VAL A 20 6.11 3.27 24.72
CA VAL A 20 4.73 3.07 24.25
C VAL A 20 3.80 4.09 24.91
N HIS A 21 3.88 4.29 26.23
CA HIS A 21 3.06 5.25 26.97
C HIS A 21 3.26 6.71 26.49
N SER A 22 4.46 7.08 26.02
CA SER A 22 4.77 8.39 25.43
C SER A 22 4.12 8.62 24.06
N ARG A 23 3.77 7.55 23.35
CA ARG A 23 3.24 7.56 21.96
C ARG A 23 1.73 7.31 21.86
N GLU A 24 1.10 6.83 22.92
CA GLU A 24 -0.35 6.64 23.00
C GLU A 24 -1.03 7.80 23.77
N GLN A 25 -2.35 7.97 23.62
CA GLN A 25 -3.08 9.02 24.35
C GLN A 25 -3.00 8.82 25.87
N PRO A 26 -3.05 9.89 26.71
CA PRO A 26 -2.95 9.77 28.17
C PRO A 26 -3.95 8.81 28.83
N GLN A 27 -5.16 8.67 28.27
CA GLN A 27 -6.19 7.74 28.76
C GLN A 27 -5.94 6.29 28.32
N SER A 28 -5.22 6.09 27.21
CA SER A 28 -4.93 4.80 26.59
C SER A 28 -3.54 4.24 26.95
N ALA A 29 -2.62 5.08 27.42
CA ALA A 29 -1.22 4.73 27.67
C ALA A 29 -1.07 3.48 28.56
N GLY A 30 -1.68 3.49 29.76
CA GLY A 30 -1.58 2.39 30.73
C GLY A 30 -2.30 1.09 30.35
N LEU A 31 -2.89 0.99 29.14
CA LEU A 31 -3.60 -0.23 28.70
C LEU A 31 -2.67 -1.36 28.24
N VAL A 32 -1.37 -1.09 28.08
CA VAL A 32 -0.36 -2.08 27.66
C VAL A 32 0.32 -2.69 28.89
N SER A 33 0.02 -3.95 29.18
CA SER A 33 0.49 -4.62 30.40
C SER A 33 1.94 -5.13 30.29
N GLN A 34 2.62 -5.30 31.44
CA GLN A 34 3.99 -5.85 31.50
C GLN A 34 4.13 -7.22 30.80
N PRO A 35 3.19 -8.19 30.95
CA PRO A 35 3.24 -9.45 30.20
C PRO A 35 3.13 -9.26 28.68
N THR A 36 2.42 -8.24 28.21
CA THR A 36 2.35 -7.88 26.79
C THR A 36 3.71 -7.36 26.31
N ALA A 37 4.34 -6.41 27.03
CA ALA A 37 5.67 -5.92 26.68
C ALA A 37 6.70 -7.06 26.54
N VAL A 38 6.70 -8.02 27.47
CA VAL A 38 7.56 -9.21 27.43
C VAL A 38 7.35 -10.04 26.15
N LYS A 39 6.11 -10.25 25.68
CA LYS A 39 5.84 -10.97 24.41
C LYS A 39 6.54 -10.29 23.22
N PHE A 40 6.43 -8.95 23.10
CA PHE A 40 7.07 -8.18 22.02
C PHE A 40 8.60 -8.19 22.11
N LEU A 41 9.14 -8.00 23.31
CA LEU A 41 10.59 -8.01 23.57
C LEU A 41 11.20 -9.40 23.34
N MET A 42 10.59 -10.48 23.83
CA MET A 42 11.04 -11.85 23.56
C MET A 42 10.96 -12.19 22.06
N ALA A 43 10.03 -11.62 21.30
CA ALA A 43 9.99 -11.75 19.85
C ALA A 43 11.15 -11.03 19.12
N ARG A 44 11.94 -10.20 19.81
CA ARG A 44 13.05 -9.39 19.24
C ARG A 44 14.40 -9.53 19.93
N LYS A 45 14.46 -10.31 21.02
CA LYS A 45 15.61 -10.50 21.95
C LYS A 45 15.86 -9.29 22.87
N PHE A 46 14.80 -8.74 23.46
CA PHE A 46 14.84 -7.56 24.36
C PHE A 46 15.48 -6.31 23.75
N ASP A 47 15.45 -6.23 22.41
CA ASP A 47 15.76 -5.02 21.66
C ASP A 47 14.50 -4.15 21.61
N VAL A 48 14.53 -3.06 22.39
CA VAL A 48 13.38 -2.20 22.66
C VAL A 48 12.87 -1.54 21.38
N SER A 49 13.76 -0.91 20.61
CA SER A 49 13.42 -0.27 19.33
C SER A 49 12.74 -1.23 18.35
N ARG A 50 13.33 -2.40 18.08
CA ARG A 50 12.73 -3.40 17.17
C ARG A 50 11.48 -4.07 17.74
N ALA A 51 11.25 -4.02 19.05
CA ALA A 51 10.02 -4.46 19.71
C ALA A 51 8.90 -3.42 19.58
N ILE A 52 9.19 -2.13 19.70
CA ILE A 52 8.23 -1.04 19.44
C ILE A 52 7.77 -1.06 17.98
N ASP A 53 8.69 -1.25 17.03
CA ASP A 53 8.36 -1.47 15.61
C ASP A 53 7.38 -2.64 15.42
N LEU A 54 7.59 -3.75 16.13
CA LEU A 54 6.71 -4.92 16.07
C LEU A 54 5.35 -4.66 16.71
N PHE A 55 5.31 -3.93 17.82
CA PHE A 55 4.09 -3.53 18.51
C PHE A 55 3.22 -2.64 17.61
N GLN A 56 3.80 -1.59 17.04
CA GLN A 56 3.10 -0.70 16.10
C GLN A 56 2.71 -1.46 14.81
N ALA A 57 3.54 -2.37 14.31
CA ALA A 57 3.18 -3.24 13.18
C ALA A 57 1.98 -4.16 13.49
N TYR A 58 1.89 -4.74 14.70
CA TYR A 58 0.74 -5.55 15.11
C TYR A 58 -0.53 -4.71 15.25
N LYS A 59 -0.44 -3.59 16.00
CA LYS A 59 -1.54 -2.64 16.21
C LYS A 59 -2.12 -2.17 14.87
N ASN A 60 -1.26 -1.70 13.97
CA ASN A 60 -1.66 -1.21 12.65
C ASN A 60 -2.20 -2.34 11.74
N THR A 61 -1.70 -3.57 11.86
CA THR A 61 -2.25 -4.72 11.13
C THR A 61 -3.67 -5.05 11.60
N ARG A 62 -3.91 -5.05 12.93
CA ARG A 62 -5.25 -5.31 13.48
C ARG A 62 -6.25 -4.20 13.16
N ILE A 63 -5.87 -2.93 13.28
CA ILE A 63 -6.70 -1.79 12.88
C ILE A 63 -7.09 -1.91 11.40
N LYS A 64 -6.11 -2.12 10.52
CA LYS A 64 -6.30 -2.21 9.06
C LYS A 64 -7.24 -3.34 8.63
N GLU A 65 -7.18 -4.49 9.29
CA GLU A 65 -8.03 -5.65 8.99
C GLU A 65 -9.36 -5.63 9.78
N GLY A 66 -9.63 -4.56 10.55
CA GLY A 66 -10.86 -4.37 11.33
C GLY A 66 -10.97 -5.29 12.56
N ILE A 67 -9.84 -5.74 13.09
CA ILE A 67 -9.71 -6.72 14.19
C ILE A 67 -9.51 -5.98 15.52
N ILE A 68 -10.53 -5.23 15.92
CA ILE A 68 -10.57 -4.46 17.17
C ILE A 68 -10.84 -5.42 18.33
N ASN A 69 -12.08 -5.93 18.42
CA ASN A 69 -12.48 -6.97 19.38
C ASN A 69 -12.33 -8.38 18.79
N ILE A 70 -12.18 -9.38 19.67
CA ILE A 70 -12.11 -10.80 19.33
C ILE A 70 -12.94 -11.59 20.35
N ASN A 71 -14.23 -11.76 20.07
CA ASN A 71 -15.13 -12.59 20.88
C ASN A 71 -15.29 -13.98 20.24
N PRO A 72 -14.79 -15.08 20.84
CA PRO A 72 -14.83 -16.41 20.24
C PRO A 72 -16.25 -16.99 20.07
N ASP A 73 -17.24 -16.45 20.77
CA ASP A 73 -18.64 -16.89 20.69
C ASP A 73 -19.47 -16.18 19.61
N GLU A 74 -18.95 -15.09 19.02
CA GLU A 74 -19.62 -14.34 17.94
C GLU A 74 -19.38 -14.95 16.55
N GLU A 75 -20.39 -14.95 15.69
CA GLU A 75 -20.22 -15.26 14.27
C GLU A 75 -19.68 -14.04 13.49
N PRO A 76 -18.85 -14.23 12.44
CA PRO A 76 -18.41 -15.50 11.85
C PRO A 76 -17.19 -16.16 12.52
N LEU A 77 -16.68 -15.59 13.63
CA LEU A 77 -15.46 -16.05 14.27
C LEU A 77 -15.65 -17.45 14.90
N ARG A 78 -16.78 -17.69 15.55
CA ARG A 78 -17.17 -18.99 16.12
C ARG A 78 -17.13 -20.11 15.07
N SER A 79 -17.77 -19.93 13.91
CA SER A 79 -17.71 -20.90 12.81
C SER A 79 -16.29 -21.11 12.26
N GLU A 80 -15.47 -20.06 12.15
CA GLU A 80 -14.07 -20.20 11.74
C GLU A 80 -13.21 -20.94 12.78
N LEU A 81 -13.39 -20.67 14.07
CA LEU A 81 -12.70 -21.36 15.15
C LEU A 81 -13.05 -22.84 15.22
N LEU A 82 -14.31 -23.23 14.95
CA LEU A 82 -14.75 -24.62 14.95
C LEU A 82 -14.37 -25.40 13.66
N SER A 83 -13.90 -24.71 12.63
CA SER A 83 -13.69 -25.29 11.29
C SER A 83 -12.52 -26.28 11.16
N GLY A 84 -11.59 -26.33 12.13
CA GLY A 84 -10.37 -27.14 12.03
C GLY A 84 -9.35 -26.71 10.97
N LYS A 85 -9.62 -25.65 10.18
CA LYS A 85 -8.71 -25.23 9.11
C LYS A 85 -7.42 -24.58 9.62
N PHE A 86 -7.42 -24.08 10.86
CA PHE A 86 -6.21 -23.65 11.57
C PHE A 86 -6.24 -24.18 13.01
N THR A 87 -5.12 -24.76 13.46
CA THR A 87 -4.95 -25.27 14.82
C THR A 87 -3.50 -25.13 15.28
N VAL A 88 -3.28 -24.97 16.58
CA VAL A 88 -1.97 -25.21 17.18
C VAL A 88 -1.94 -26.67 17.65
N LEU A 89 -0.83 -27.36 17.42
CA LEU A 89 -0.64 -28.76 17.84
C LEU A 89 -0.05 -28.81 19.26
N PRO A 90 -0.35 -29.85 20.06
CA PRO A 90 0.26 -30.04 21.38
C PRO A 90 1.76 -30.36 21.31
N GLY A 91 2.23 -30.85 20.17
CA GLY A 91 3.64 -31.13 19.90
C GLY A 91 4.49 -29.90 19.62
N ARG A 92 5.82 -30.07 19.70
CA ARG A 92 6.83 -29.02 19.46
C ARG A 92 7.94 -29.54 18.56
N ASP A 93 8.69 -28.63 17.93
CA ASP A 93 9.93 -29.01 17.24
C ASP A 93 11.02 -29.43 18.23
N ALA A 94 12.13 -29.97 17.73
CA ALA A 94 13.28 -30.40 18.54
C ALA A 94 14.02 -29.24 19.26
N LYS A 95 13.55 -27.99 19.12
CA LYS A 95 14.08 -26.76 19.71
C LYS A 95 13.02 -26.01 20.54
N GLY A 96 11.87 -26.63 20.82
CA GLY A 96 10.79 -26.07 21.65
C GLY A 96 9.78 -25.17 20.91
N ALA A 97 9.93 -24.93 19.61
CA ALA A 97 9.00 -24.09 18.85
C ALA A 97 7.62 -24.77 18.73
N ALA A 98 6.55 -24.01 18.93
CA ALA A 98 5.18 -24.52 18.77
C ALA A 98 4.81 -24.66 17.29
N LEU A 99 3.97 -25.65 16.99
CA LEU A 99 3.59 -26.00 15.61
C LEU A 99 2.18 -25.46 15.30
N ALA A 100 2.10 -24.49 14.38
CA ALA A 100 0.86 -23.90 13.90
C ALA A 100 0.49 -24.52 12.53
N LEU A 101 -0.55 -25.34 12.50
CA LEU A 101 -0.99 -26.08 11.31
C LEU A 101 -2.19 -25.38 10.66
N PHE A 102 -2.05 -25.05 9.37
CA PHE A 102 -3.14 -24.61 8.50
C PHE A 102 -3.43 -25.68 7.44
N THR A 103 -4.66 -26.18 7.41
CA THR A 103 -5.10 -27.29 6.55
C THR A 103 -5.84 -26.74 5.33
N ALA A 104 -5.14 -26.58 4.20
CA ALA A 104 -5.65 -25.84 3.04
C ALA A 104 -6.95 -26.41 2.46
N ARG A 105 -7.12 -27.75 2.42
CA ARG A 105 -8.34 -28.42 1.93
C ARG A 105 -9.63 -28.05 2.70
N LEU A 106 -9.51 -27.51 3.92
CA LEU A 106 -10.64 -27.05 4.74
C LEU A 106 -10.95 -25.56 4.56
N HIS A 107 -10.12 -24.82 3.81
CA HIS A 107 -10.40 -23.43 3.47
C HIS A 107 -11.33 -23.33 2.25
N ARG A 108 -12.33 -22.44 2.35
CA ARG A 108 -13.41 -22.25 1.38
C ARG A 108 -13.58 -20.72 1.21
N PRO A 109 -12.84 -20.07 0.28
CA PRO A 109 -12.82 -18.60 0.14
C PRO A 109 -14.19 -18.01 -0.22
N ASP A 110 -15.06 -18.83 -0.81
CA ASP A 110 -16.46 -18.57 -1.15
C ASP A 110 -17.40 -18.49 0.06
N LEU A 111 -16.98 -18.99 1.24
CA LEU A 111 -17.83 -19.10 2.43
C LEU A 111 -17.27 -18.34 3.67
N THR A 112 -16.14 -17.65 3.55
CA THR A 112 -15.52 -16.96 4.68
C THR A 112 -14.83 -15.66 4.27
N THR A 113 -14.75 -14.70 5.19
CA THR A 113 -14.06 -13.42 4.94
C THR A 113 -12.61 -13.50 5.40
N HIS A 114 -11.71 -12.78 4.72
CA HIS A 114 -10.31 -12.65 5.16
C HIS A 114 -10.21 -12.21 6.64
N LYS A 115 -11.10 -11.33 7.10
CA LYS A 115 -11.18 -10.87 8.50
C LYS A 115 -11.47 -12.02 9.45
N ALA A 116 -12.49 -12.85 9.18
CA ALA A 116 -12.87 -13.95 10.05
C ALA A 116 -11.74 -14.97 10.23
N VAL A 117 -11.08 -15.39 9.13
CA VAL A 117 -9.94 -16.33 9.22
C VAL A 117 -8.75 -15.71 9.95
N LEU A 118 -8.46 -14.42 9.74
CA LEU A 118 -7.38 -13.74 10.46
C LEU A 118 -7.69 -13.55 11.94
N GLN A 119 -8.95 -13.29 12.33
CA GLN A 119 -9.38 -13.29 13.73
C GLN A 119 -9.17 -14.68 14.36
N ALA A 120 -9.56 -15.76 13.68
CA ALA A 120 -9.39 -17.13 14.17
C ALA A 120 -7.91 -17.54 14.30
N ILE A 121 -7.05 -17.09 13.38
CA ILE A 121 -5.60 -17.29 13.46
C ILE A 121 -5.00 -16.48 14.62
N ILE A 122 -5.34 -15.20 14.72
CA ILE A 122 -4.81 -14.30 15.76
C ILE A 122 -5.20 -14.80 17.16
N TYR A 123 -6.48 -15.13 17.38
CA TYR A 123 -6.97 -15.64 18.66
C TYR A 123 -6.17 -16.86 19.15
N GLN A 124 -6.00 -17.86 18.28
CA GLN A 124 -5.27 -19.07 18.61
C GLN A 124 -3.75 -18.83 18.78
N LEU A 125 -3.16 -17.89 18.03
CA LEU A 125 -1.74 -17.56 18.18
C LEU A 125 -1.44 -16.70 19.42
N ASP A 126 -2.31 -15.74 19.77
CA ASP A 126 -2.19 -14.96 21.02
C ASP A 126 -2.32 -15.89 22.25
N LYS A 127 -3.20 -16.91 22.18
CA LYS A 127 -3.25 -18.00 23.17
C LYS A 127 -1.98 -18.86 23.18
N ALA A 128 -1.42 -19.22 22.01
CA ALA A 128 -0.20 -20.02 21.94
C ALA A 128 1.05 -19.34 22.54
N ILE A 129 1.10 -18.00 22.52
CA ILE A 129 2.17 -17.21 23.14
C ILE A 129 1.90 -16.84 24.61
N GLU A 130 0.82 -17.33 25.24
CA GLU A 130 0.75 -17.36 26.73
C GLU A 130 1.80 -18.30 27.31
N SER A 131 2.20 -19.34 26.55
CA SER A 131 3.31 -20.21 26.91
C SER A 131 4.66 -19.50 26.73
N VAL A 132 5.38 -19.29 27.83
CA VAL A 132 6.76 -18.75 27.87
C VAL A 132 7.71 -19.53 26.94
N GLN A 133 7.53 -20.85 26.78
CA GLN A 133 8.32 -21.64 25.84
C GLN A 133 8.06 -21.22 24.38
N THR A 134 6.81 -20.94 24.01
CA THR A 134 6.48 -20.40 22.69
C THR A 134 7.03 -18.97 22.49
N GLN A 135 7.10 -18.15 23.54
CA GLN A 135 7.76 -16.83 23.48
C GLN A 135 9.29 -16.96 23.28
N ARG A 136 9.93 -17.92 23.97
CA ARG A 136 11.38 -18.21 23.92
C ARG A 136 11.80 -18.86 22.60
N ASP A 137 11.03 -19.84 22.13
CA ASP A 137 11.41 -20.74 21.05
C ASP A 137 10.61 -20.48 19.76
N GLY A 138 9.53 -19.72 19.80
CA GLY A 138 8.82 -19.23 18.62
C GLY A 138 7.89 -20.24 17.96
N LEU A 139 7.65 -20.05 16.67
CA LEU A 139 6.65 -20.78 15.88
C LEU A 139 7.26 -21.43 14.63
N ILE A 140 6.79 -22.62 14.30
CA ILE A 140 6.85 -23.19 12.95
C ILE A 140 5.43 -23.15 12.38
N PHE A 141 5.29 -22.66 11.15
CA PHE A 141 4.02 -22.72 10.42
C PHE A 141 4.04 -23.91 9.45
N ILE A 142 2.96 -24.68 9.42
CA ILE A 142 2.79 -25.84 8.54
C ILE A 142 1.56 -25.57 7.67
N TYR A 143 1.78 -25.35 6.38
CA TYR A 143 0.71 -25.21 5.39
C TYR A 143 0.50 -26.56 4.71
N ASP A 144 -0.46 -27.34 5.20
CA ASP A 144 -0.82 -28.64 4.64
C ASP A 144 -1.69 -28.46 3.40
N MET A 145 -1.10 -28.68 2.23
CA MET A 145 -1.77 -28.65 0.93
C MET A 145 -2.25 -30.05 0.49
N THR A 146 -2.07 -31.09 1.31
CA THR A 146 -2.47 -32.46 0.97
C THR A 146 -3.96 -32.52 0.64
N ASN A 147 -4.27 -33.00 -0.57
CA ASN A 147 -5.61 -33.06 -1.16
C ASN A 147 -6.34 -31.70 -1.28
N SER A 148 -5.60 -30.59 -1.44
CA SER A 148 -6.18 -29.27 -1.74
C SER A 148 -6.30 -29.00 -3.25
N SER A 149 -7.36 -28.29 -3.63
CA SER A 149 -7.63 -27.82 -4.99
C SER A 149 -7.31 -26.34 -5.15
N TYR A 150 -7.25 -25.84 -6.39
CA TYR A 150 -7.11 -24.39 -6.63
C TYR A 150 -8.27 -23.57 -6.02
N GLY A 151 -9.48 -24.15 -5.93
CA GLY A 151 -10.63 -23.52 -5.27
C GLY A 151 -10.49 -23.39 -3.74
N ASN A 152 -9.49 -24.04 -3.14
CA ASN A 152 -9.13 -23.85 -1.73
C ASN A 152 -8.03 -22.77 -1.55
N PHE A 153 -7.49 -22.19 -2.63
CA PHE A 153 -6.33 -21.31 -2.57
C PHE A 153 -6.73 -19.84 -2.63
N ASP A 154 -6.63 -19.16 -1.49
CA ASP A 154 -6.78 -17.72 -1.38
C ASP A 154 -5.40 -17.04 -1.34
N TYR A 155 -5.02 -16.45 -2.48
CA TYR A 155 -3.77 -15.71 -2.62
C TYR A 155 -3.71 -14.47 -1.70
N GLU A 156 -4.83 -13.76 -1.52
CA GLU A 156 -4.83 -12.51 -0.74
C GLU A 156 -4.71 -12.81 0.77
N LEU A 157 -5.45 -13.79 1.27
CA LEU A 157 -5.31 -14.29 2.63
C LEU A 157 -3.90 -14.87 2.87
N CYS A 158 -3.35 -15.66 1.94
CA CYS A 158 -1.96 -16.14 2.05
C CYS A 158 -0.97 -14.97 2.18
N VAL A 159 -1.13 -13.89 1.41
CA VAL A 159 -0.31 -12.67 1.55
C VAL A 159 -0.53 -11.99 2.91
N LYS A 160 -1.76 -11.93 3.43
CA LYS A 160 -2.06 -11.36 4.76
C LYS A 160 -1.44 -12.18 5.89
N ILE A 161 -1.61 -13.51 5.89
CA ILE A 161 -1.00 -14.43 6.86
C ILE A 161 0.52 -14.33 6.83
N LEU A 162 1.14 -14.31 5.64
CA LEU A 162 2.59 -14.14 5.52
C LEU A 162 3.06 -12.77 6.04
N ASN A 163 2.30 -11.69 5.83
CA ASN A 163 2.64 -10.37 6.36
C ASN A 163 2.55 -10.31 7.89
N LEU A 164 1.52 -10.94 8.47
CA LEU A 164 1.36 -11.10 9.92
C LEU A 164 2.59 -11.83 10.51
N LEU A 165 2.84 -13.06 10.04
CA LEU A 165 3.88 -13.93 10.59
C LEU A 165 5.33 -13.45 10.32
N LYS A 166 5.57 -12.69 9.24
CA LYS A 166 6.94 -12.24 8.88
C LYS A 166 7.44 -11.02 9.65
N GLY A 167 6.56 -10.23 10.25
CA GLY A 167 6.95 -8.94 10.80
C GLY A 167 5.94 -8.20 11.67
N ALA A 168 4.71 -8.69 11.83
CA ALA A 168 3.67 -8.00 12.59
C ALA A 168 3.05 -8.85 13.72
N PHE A 169 3.52 -10.07 13.99
CA PHE A 169 3.05 -10.89 15.13
C PHE A 169 4.12 -11.03 16.23
N PRO A 170 3.78 -10.95 17.53
CA PRO A 170 4.70 -11.10 18.68
C PRO A 170 5.26 -12.53 18.90
N ALA A 171 5.76 -13.18 17.85
CA ALA A 171 6.55 -14.41 17.95
C ALA A 171 7.67 -14.46 16.90
N ARG A 172 8.63 -15.36 17.09
CA ARG A 172 9.72 -15.60 16.12
C ARG A 172 9.38 -16.77 15.19
N LEU A 173 9.03 -16.46 13.94
CA LEU A 173 8.85 -17.46 12.88
C LEU A 173 10.19 -18.14 12.54
N LYS A 174 10.30 -19.43 12.88
CA LYS A 174 11.50 -20.27 12.68
C LYS A 174 11.55 -20.86 11.28
N CYS A 175 10.45 -21.47 10.84
CA CYS A 175 10.31 -22.18 9.56
C CYS A 175 8.86 -22.14 9.08
N VAL A 176 8.66 -22.25 7.77
CA VAL A 176 7.38 -22.47 7.10
C VAL A 176 7.50 -23.74 6.27
N PHE A 177 6.80 -24.80 6.65
CA PHE A 177 6.68 -26.00 5.82
C PHE A 177 5.48 -25.88 4.90
N ILE A 178 5.69 -26.08 3.60
CA ILE A 178 4.63 -26.22 2.60
C ILE A 178 4.57 -27.69 2.26
N VAL A 179 3.51 -28.37 2.72
CA VAL A 179 3.43 -29.83 2.71
C VAL A 179 2.55 -30.31 1.55
N SER A 180 3.08 -31.23 0.74
CA SER A 180 2.40 -31.88 -0.39
C SER A 180 1.83 -30.90 -1.42
N SER A 181 2.54 -29.81 -1.73
CA SER A 181 2.09 -28.77 -2.67
C SER A 181 1.71 -29.32 -4.05
N PRO A 182 0.47 -29.14 -4.53
CA PRO A 182 0.06 -29.55 -5.87
C PRO A 182 0.80 -28.79 -6.97
N LEU A 183 0.83 -29.37 -8.18
CA LEU A 183 1.50 -28.75 -9.35
C LEU A 183 0.96 -27.34 -9.68
N TRP A 184 -0.34 -27.09 -9.49
CA TRP A 184 -0.94 -25.78 -9.71
C TRP A 184 -0.39 -24.69 -8.79
N PHE A 185 0.18 -25.04 -7.62
CA PHE A 185 0.73 -24.07 -6.67
C PHE A 185 2.09 -23.51 -7.10
N ARG A 186 2.79 -24.13 -8.07
CA ARG A 186 4.13 -23.68 -8.49
C ARG A 186 4.17 -22.22 -8.95
N ALA A 187 3.19 -21.77 -9.73
CA ALA A 187 3.12 -20.39 -10.21
C ALA A 187 2.72 -19.38 -9.10
N PRO A 188 1.65 -19.61 -8.30
CA PRO A 188 1.39 -18.81 -7.11
C PRO A 188 2.57 -18.74 -6.13
N PHE A 189 3.31 -19.83 -5.93
CA PHE A 189 4.47 -19.88 -5.05
C PHE A 189 5.64 -19.01 -5.56
N ALA A 190 5.93 -19.06 -6.87
CA ALA A 190 6.92 -18.19 -7.48
C ALA A 190 6.57 -16.71 -7.27
N VAL A 191 5.30 -16.33 -7.49
CA VAL A 191 4.81 -14.96 -7.23
C VAL A 191 4.91 -14.59 -5.75
N LEU A 192 4.51 -15.47 -4.82
CA LEU A 192 4.62 -15.23 -3.38
C LEU A 192 6.08 -15.04 -2.93
N ARG A 193 7.02 -15.81 -3.49
CA ARG A 193 8.46 -15.74 -3.20
C ARG A 193 9.06 -14.36 -3.50
N LEU A 194 8.53 -13.62 -4.48
CA LEU A 194 8.94 -12.24 -4.77
C LEU A 194 8.66 -11.29 -3.58
N PHE A 195 7.54 -11.47 -2.86
CA PHE A 195 7.14 -10.64 -1.71
C PHE A 195 7.77 -11.05 -0.36
N VAL A 196 8.69 -12.02 -0.40
CA VAL A 196 9.40 -12.57 0.76
C VAL A 196 10.88 -12.16 0.67
N ARG A 197 11.38 -11.45 1.69
CA ARG A 197 12.80 -11.11 1.84
C ARG A 197 13.64 -12.39 1.89
N GLU A 198 14.82 -12.36 1.30
CA GLU A 198 15.75 -13.51 1.16
C GLU A 198 15.94 -14.32 2.45
N LYS A 199 16.26 -13.65 3.57
CA LYS A 199 16.42 -14.21 4.93
C LYS A 199 15.16 -14.90 5.53
N LEU A 200 14.04 -14.85 4.83
CA LEU A 200 12.81 -15.60 5.08
C LEU A 200 12.54 -16.65 4.00
N ARG A 201 12.96 -16.45 2.73
CA ARG A 201 12.95 -17.48 1.68
C ARG A 201 13.73 -18.73 2.14
N GLU A 202 14.88 -18.52 2.77
CA GLU A 202 15.71 -19.55 3.43
C GLU A 202 14.96 -20.44 4.44
N ARG A 203 13.83 -19.95 4.98
CA ARG A 203 13.04 -20.64 6.01
C ARG A 203 11.78 -21.31 5.47
N VAL A 204 11.52 -21.20 4.17
CA VAL A 204 10.37 -21.84 3.52
C VAL A 204 10.82 -23.16 2.88
N CYS A 205 10.37 -24.26 3.46
CA CYS A 205 10.72 -25.61 3.01
C CYS A 205 9.49 -26.27 2.37
N THR A 206 9.60 -26.68 1.11
CA THR A 206 8.56 -27.48 0.45
C THR A 206 8.91 -28.97 0.59
N VAL A 207 8.00 -29.76 1.15
CA VAL A 207 8.22 -31.18 1.50
C VAL A 207 6.97 -32.02 1.21
N LYS A 208 7.10 -33.34 1.05
CA LYS A 208 5.97 -34.28 1.08
C LYS A 208 5.57 -34.57 2.54
N ALA A 209 4.32 -35.01 2.77
CA ALA A 209 3.83 -35.33 4.12
C ALA A 209 4.76 -36.27 4.92
N HIS A 210 5.28 -37.34 4.31
CA HIS A 210 6.19 -38.28 4.99
C HIS A 210 7.61 -37.73 5.20
N GLU A 211 8.03 -36.68 4.50
CA GLU A 211 9.35 -36.06 4.66
C GLU A 211 9.39 -35.13 5.89
N LEU A 212 8.24 -34.61 6.33
CA LEU A 212 8.13 -33.71 7.48
C LEU A 212 8.64 -34.35 8.79
N ALA A 213 8.51 -35.66 8.94
CA ALA A 213 9.03 -36.45 10.05
C ALA A 213 10.57 -36.42 10.19
N SER A 214 11.30 -36.01 9.14
CA SER A 214 12.76 -35.77 9.22
C SER A 214 13.14 -34.39 9.79
N HIS A 215 12.16 -33.48 9.90
CA HIS A 215 12.35 -32.11 10.39
C HIS A 215 11.70 -31.85 11.75
N ILE A 216 10.60 -32.52 12.06
CA ILE A 216 9.81 -32.36 13.30
C ILE A 216 9.62 -33.76 13.92
N PRO A 217 9.75 -33.92 15.26
CA PRO A 217 9.61 -35.22 15.91
C PRO A 217 8.27 -35.91 15.60
N ILE A 218 8.31 -37.21 15.30
CA ILE A 218 7.11 -38.01 14.96
C ILE A 218 6.03 -37.95 16.05
N SER A 219 6.40 -37.89 17.33
CA SER A 219 5.49 -37.74 18.46
C SER A 219 4.79 -36.38 18.54
N SER A 220 5.20 -35.40 17.72
CA SER A 220 4.63 -34.05 17.63
C SER A 220 3.86 -33.78 16.33
N LEU A 221 3.88 -34.73 15.38
CA LEU A 221 3.14 -34.64 14.12
C LEU A 221 1.90 -35.57 14.10
N PRO A 222 0.78 -35.16 13.51
CA PRO A 222 -0.35 -36.05 13.21
C PRO A 222 0.04 -37.21 12.27
N GLU A 223 -0.70 -38.31 12.34
CA GLU A 223 -0.52 -39.49 11.47
C GLU A 223 -0.55 -39.15 9.97
N HIS A 224 -1.47 -38.26 9.55
CA HIS A 224 -1.56 -37.82 8.15
C HIS A 224 -0.39 -36.93 7.68
N LEU A 225 0.48 -36.51 8.60
CA LEU A 225 1.74 -35.80 8.34
C LEU A 225 2.97 -36.66 8.73
N GLY A 226 2.81 -37.99 8.78
CA GLY A 226 3.91 -38.93 9.01
C GLY A 226 4.33 -39.10 10.48
N GLY A 227 3.52 -38.68 11.45
CA GLY A 227 3.79 -38.82 12.87
C GLY A 227 2.90 -39.82 13.61
N THR A 228 2.84 -39.69 14.93
CA THR A 228 2.08 -40.52 15.87
C THR A 228 1.31 -39.70 16.91
N SER A 229 1.27 -38.37 16.75
CA SER A 229 0.64 -37.44 17.70
C SER A 229 -0.87 -37.40 17.50
N GLN A 230 -1.63 -37.89 18.47
CA GLN A 230 -3.07 -37.68 18.52
C GLN A 230 -3.37 -36.28 19.06
N TYR A 231 -4.23 -35.54 18.37
CA TYR A 231 -4.67 -34.20 18.78
C TYR A 231 -6.18 -34.06 18.59
N SER A 232 -6.81 -33.26 19.45
CA SER A 232 -8.20 -32.83 19.28
C SER A 232 -8.23 -31.32 19.12
N HIS A 233 -8.61 -30.86 17.92
CA HIS A 233 -8.78 -29.44 17.64
C HIS A 233 -9.86 -28.82 18.55
N VAL A 234 -10.96 -29.54 18.81
CA VAL A 234 -12.03 -29.09 19.71
C VAL A 234 -11.50 -28.92 21.14
N ALA A 235 -10.65 -29.82 21.63
CA ALA A 235 -10.04 -29.68 22.95
C ALA A 235 -9.05 -28.50 23.02
N TRP A 236 -8.34 -28.20 21.93
CA TRP A 236 -7.51 -26.99 21.83
C TRP A 236 -8.37 -25.72 21.91
N ILE A 237 -9.44 -25.60 21.11
CA ILE A 237 -10.35 -24.44 21.17
C ILE A 237 -11.02 -24.32 22.55
N GLN A 238 -11.45 -25.43 23.15
CA GLN A 238 -11.95 -25.45 24.54
C GLN A 238 -10.89 -24.96 25.54
N SER A 239 -9.61 -25.29 25.36
CA SER A 239 -8.54 -24.75 26.21
C SER A 239 -8.32 -23.25 26.00
N CYS A 240 -8.52 -22.71 24.79
CA CYS A 240 -8.49 -21.27 24.54
C CYS A 240 -9.63 -20.52 25.26
N VAL A 241 -10.82 -21.12 25.30
CA VAL A 241 -12.02 -20.53 25.90
C VAL A 241 -12.04 -20.70 27.42
N ASN A 242 -11.84 -21.90 27.96
CA ASN A 242 -12.01 -22.22 29.38
C ASN A 242 -11.02 -21.52 30.33
N VAL A 243 -9.95 -20.90 29.81
CA VAL A 243 -9.06 -20.04 30.61
C VAL A 243 -9.80 -18.80 31.14
N HIS A 244 -10.86 -18.31 30.46
CA HIS A 244 -11.61 -17.12 30.88
C HIS A 244 -12.48 -17.34 32.13
N THR A 245 -12.82 -18.59 32.48
CA THR A 245 -13.76 -18.88 33.59
C THR A 245 -13.09 -19.07 34.96
N ASN A 246 -11.76 -19.17 35.03
CA ASN A 246 -11.05 -19.40 36.30
C ASN A 246 -10.70 -18.10 37.06
N THR A 247 -11.06 -16.92 36.53
CA THR A 247 -10.58 -15.62 37.02
C THR A 247 -11.68 -14.80 37.73
N VAL A 248 -12.62 -15.47 38.42
CA VAL A 248 -13.71 -14.80 39.16
C VAL A 248 -13.80 -15.28 40.61
N GLN A 249 -12.89 -14.79 41.45
CA GLN A 249 -13.19 -14.41 42.84
C GLN A 249 -12.05 -13.55 43.43
N GLY A 250 -12.27 -12.24 43.48
CA GLY A 250 -11.42 -11.28 44.22
C GLY A 250 -10.12 -10.84 43.54
N ASP A 251 -10.19 -9.85 42.64
CA ASP A 251 -9.66 -8.52 42.94
C ASP A 251 -10.00 -7.47 41.86
N THR A 252 -9.87 -6.19 42.22
CA THR A 252 -10.20 -5.03 41.35
C THR A 252 -9.15 -4.80 40.26
N GLN A 253 -9.59 -4.46 39.05
CA GLN A 253 -8.76 -3.98 37.91
C GLN A 253 -7.59 -4.90 37.51
N GLN A 254 -7.88 -6.02 36.85
CA GLN A 254 -6.88 -6.74 36.03
C GLN A 254 -7.07 -6.42 34.54
N HIS A 255 -5.99 -6.01 33.87
CA HIS A 255 -5.98 -5.77 32.42
C HIS A 255 -5.88 -7.11 31.68
N ASP A 256 -6.69 -7.29 30.62
CA ASP A 256 -6.65 -8.48 29.74
C ASP A 256 -5.22 -8.82 29.25
N ALA A 257 -4.56 -9.79 29.87
CA ALA A 257 -3.25 -10.29 29.43
C ALA A 257 -3.33 -11.26 28.23
N HIS A 258 -4.56 -11.64 27.85
CA HIS A 258 -4.88 -12.65 26.86
C HIS A 258 -4.91 -12.10 25.43
N ASP A 259 -5.51 -10.93 25.21
CA ASP A 259 -5.40 -10.19 23.95
C ASP A 259 -4.30 -9.13 24.08
N CYS A 260 -3.20 -9.30 23.33
CA CYS A 260 -2.01 -8.47 23.47
C CYS A 260 -2.22 -6.98 23.16
N VAL A 261 -3.30 -6.59 22.46
CA VAL A 261 -3.61 -5.16 22.19
C VAL A 261 -5.10 -4.83 22.31
N GLY A 262 -5.97 -5.79 22.61
CA GLY A 262 -7.43 -5.64 22.58
C GLY A 262 -7.96 -4.49 23.45
N SER A 263 -7.44 -4.32 24.67
CA SER A 263 -7.81 -3.19 25.53
C SER A 263 -7.46 -1.84 24.92
N LEU A 264 -6.26 -1.70 24.36
CA LEU A 264 -5.81 -0.50 23.64
C LEU A 264 -6.61 -0.24 22.35
N LEU A 265 -6.98 -1.29 21.61
CA LEU A 265 -7.81 -1.13 20.42
C LEU A 265 -9.26 -0.76 20.75
N ARG A 266 -9.80 -1.23 21.89
CA ARG A 266 -11.16 -0.91 22.34
C ARG A 266 -11.31 0.53 22.82
N SER A 267 -10.30 1.16 23.43
CA SER A 267 -10.40 2.58 23.83
C SER A 267 -10.61 3.50 22.63
N TYR A 268 -9.82 3.35 21.56
CA TYR A 268 -10.02 4.12 20.31
C TYR A 268 -11.44 3.93 19.72
N SER A 269 -12.05 2.75 19.90
CA SER A 269 -13.39 2.45 19.38
C SER A 269 -14.52 3.09 20.21
N LEU A 270 -14.28 3.35 21.50
CA LEU A 270 -15.23 4.04 22.38
C LEU A 270 -15.24 5.55 22.12
N GLU A 271 -14.08 6.16 21.85
CA GLU A 271 -13.98 7.58 21.49
C GLU A 271 -14.78 7.91 20.20
N CYS A 272 -14.82 7.01 19.22
CA CYS A 272 -15.62 7.17 18.00
C CYS A 272 -17.16 7.12 18.21
N SER A 273 -17.65 6.90 19.43
CA SER A 273 -19.08 6.67 19.70
C SER A 273 -19.81 7.86 20.36
N ASN A 274 -19.12 8.93 20.75
CA ASN A 274 -19.69 10.02 21.56
C ASN A 274 -19.70 11.40 20.85
N PRO A 275 -20.80 11.78 20.19
CA PRO A 275 -21.13 13.18 19.91
C PRO A 275 -21.95 13.79 21.05
N SER A 276 -21.31 14.65 21.86
CA SER A 276 -21.91 15.70 22.71
C SER A 276 -23.29 15.47 23.36
N ALA A 277 -23.29 15.23 24.68
CA ALA A 277 -24.40 15.60 25.57
C ALA A 277 -23.84 16.07 26.92
N ASP A 278 -23.87 17.38 27.17
CA ASP A 278 -23.38 17.99 28.40
C ASP A 278 -24.52 18.07 29.43
N ALA A 279 -24.34 17.42 30.59
CA ALA A 279 -25.35 17.37 31.66
C ALA A 279 -24.72 17.07 33.03
N THR A 280 -24.45 18.13 33.80
CA THR A 280 -23.97 18.06 35.19
C THR A 280 -25.02 17.45 36.12
N LEU A 281 -24.63 16.57 37.07
CA LEU A 281 -25.11 16.60 38.47
C LEU A 281 -24.41 15.58 39.42
N SER A 282 -23.90 16.12 40.53
CA SER A 282 -23.70 15.57 41.89
C SER A 282 -23.60 14.05 42.16
N HIS A 283 -22.55 13.68 42.92
CA HIS A 283 -22.44 12.42 43.67
C HIS A 283 -23.58 12.17 44.68
N THR A 284 -23.93 10.89 44.89
CA THR A 284 -24.25 10.36 46.23
C THR A 284 -23.98 8.85 46.33
N HIS A 285 -23.39 8.40 47.44
CA HIS A 285 -23.26 6.97 47.78
C HIS A 285 -24.49 6.49 48.57
N ILE A 286 -25.12 5.38 48.16
CA ILE A 286 -25.84 4.45 49.06
C ILE A 286 -25.50 3.00 48.64
N ASN A 287 -25.49 2.09 49.61
CA ASN A 287 -24.99 0.72 49.49
C ASN A 287 -26.06 -0.27 50.03
N THR A 288 -26.54 -1.22 49.22
CA THR A 288 -27.37 -2.34 49.71
C THR A 288 -27.30 -3.58 48.80
N GLN A 289 -27.72 -4.73 49.36
CA GLN A 289 -27.50 -6.08 48.84
C GLN A 289 -28.77 -6.73 48.26
N LEU A 290 -28.55 -7.83 47.52
CA LEU A 290 -29.42 -9.01 47.36
C LEU A 290 -30.81 -8.84 46.69
N GLY A 291 -31.15 -9.81 45.83
CA GLY A 291 -32.51 -10.02 45.31
C GLY A 291 -32.51 -10.78 43.99
N SER A 292 -33.00 -12.02 44.01
CA SER A 292 -33.15 -12.88 42.82
C SER A 292 -34.62 -13.08 42.47
N GLU A 293 -34.88 -13.28 41.17
CA GLU A 293 -35.90 -14.16 40.55
C GLU A 293 -36.83 -13.55 39.48
N LEU A 294 -36.95 -14.33 38.41
CA LEU A 294 -38.02 -14.53 37.42
C LEU A 294 -38.75 -13.35 36.74
N ALA A 295 -39.02 -13.57 35.46
CA ALA A 295 -39.81 -12.72 34.58
C ALA A 295 -41.32 -13.03 34.65
N VAL A 296 -42.15 -12.10 34.15
CA VAL A 296 -43.24 -12.39 33.19
C VAL A 296 -43.61 -11.09 32.44
N ALA A 297 -44.21 -11.22 31.25
CA ALA A 297 -44.41 -10.13 30.29
C ALA A 297 -45.71 -9.31 30.48
N ASN A 298 -45.71 -8.07 29.98
CA ASN A 298 -46.76 -7.34 29.25
C ASN A 298 -46.51 -5.81 29.32
N SER A 299 -46.98 -4.94 28.41
CA SER A 299 -47.35 -5.05 26.97
C SER A 299 -47.58 -3.62 26.43
N ASN A 300 -47.91 -3.46 25.13
CA ASN A 300 -48.43 -2.22 24.48
C ASN A 300 -47.36 -1.11 24.19
N CYS A 301 -47.44 -0.30 23.13
CA CYS A 301 -48.32 -0.32 21.94
C CYS A 301 -47.82 0.61 20.81
N TYR A 302 -47.98 0.18 19.54
CA TYR A 302 -47.92 0.98 18.27
C TYR A 302 -46.58 1.70 17.94
N ASP A 303 -46.25 2.02 16.69
CA ASP A 303 -47.06 1.97 15.45
C ASP A 303 -46.25 1.48 14.21
N ASP A 304 -46.94 1.14 13.12
CA ASP A 304 -46.39 0.56 11.88
C ASP A 304 -45.76 1.59 10.92
N SER A 305 -44.72 1.20 10.17
CA SER A 305 -44.72 1.28 8.68
C SER A 305 -43.50 0.69 7.96
N ASN A 306 -43.81 -0.30 7.13
CA ASN A 306 -43.08 -0.81 5.95
C ASN A 306 -42.61 0.29 4.96
N ALA A 307 -41.73 0.05 3.96
CA ALA A 307 -41.26 -1.22 3.42
C ALA A 307 -39.84 -1.14 2.78
N ASN A 308 -39.22 -2.30 2.63
CA ASN A 308 -38.14 -2.58 1.67
C ASN A 308 -38.63 -3.68 0.70
N PRO A 309 -38.28 -3.65 -0.60
CA PRO A 309 -38.31 -4.85 -1.43
C PRO A 309 -36.95 -5.17 -2.05
N HIS A 310 -36.27 -6.20 -1.51
CA HIS A 310 -35.26 -6.92 -2.28
C HIS A 310 -35.91 -7.67 -3.45
N ASN A 311 -35.12 -8.00 -4.48
CA ASN A 311 -35.44 -9.16 -5.31
C ASN A 311 -34.18 -9.89 -5.79
N HIS A 312 -34.04 -11.14 -5.37
CA HIS A 312 -33.10 -12.13 -5.91
C HIS A 312 -33.95 -13.21 -6.60
N CYS A 313 -33.56 -13.66 -7.79
CA CYS A 313 -34.18 -14.84 -8.39
C CYS A 313 -33.13 -15.70 -9.09
N GLY A 314 -33.21 -17.01 -8.86
CA GLY A 314 -32.42 -18.04 -9.53
C GLY A 314 -33.36 -19.14 -10.06
N VAL A 315 -32.99 -19.76 -11.17
CA VAL A 315 -33.87 -20.66 -11.94
C VAL A 315 -33.48 -22.13 -11.74
N VAL A 316 -34.46 -22.98 -11.42
CA VAL A 316 -34.43 -24.44 -11.64
C VAL A 316 -35.83 -24.90 -12.11
N GLU A 317 -35.88 -26.00 -12.87
CA GLU A 317 -37.04 -26.48 -13.63
C GLU A 317 -38.12 -27.22 -12.81
N GLY A 318 -39.35 -27.30 -13.36
CA GLY A 318 -40.41 -28.17 -12.85
C GLY A 318 -41.61 -28.33 -13.81
N ARG A 319 -41.98 -29.57 -14.16
CA ARG A 319 -43.17 -29.92 -14.98
C ARG A 319 -44.47 -29.59 -14.21
N THR A 320 -45.65 -29.38 -14.80
CA THR A 320 -46.42 -30.30 -15.68
C THR A 320 -47.73 -29.63 -16.19
N ARG A 321 -48.30 -30.09 -17.33
CA ARG A 321 -49.72 -29.99 -17.87
C ARG A 321 -50.68 -28.90 -17.33
N GLY A 322 -51.52 -28.22 -18.15
CA GLY A 322 -51.83 -28.32 -19.59
C GLY A 322 -53.27 -27.85 -19.91
N LEU A 323 -53.64 -27.71 -21.20
CA LEU A 323 -54.88 -27.08 -21.75
C LEU A 323 -54.92 -25.54 -21.52
N GLY A 324 -55.32 -24.64 -22.44
CA GLY A 324 -55.76 -24.67 -23.84
C GLY A 324 -56.03 -23.20 -24.31
N GLN A 325 -56.58 -22.83 -25.48
CA GLN A 325 -56.91 -23.55 -26.74
C GLN A 325 -57.24 -22.49 -27.84
N TYR A 326 -56.87 -22.72 -29.13
CA TYR A 326 -57.05 -21.80 -30.30
C TYR A 326 -56.25 -20.47 -30.23
N GLN A 327 -55.98 -19.70 -31.31
CA GLN A 327 -56.54 -19.69 -32.68
C GLN A 327 -55.54 -19.25 -33.79
N GLN A 328 -55.56 -19.94 -34.94
CA GLN A 328 -55.17 -19.57 -36.33
C GLN A 328 -53.87 -18.78 -36.67
N SER A 329 -53.11 -19.34 -37.63
CA SER A 329 -52.08 -18.69 -38.49
C SER A 329 -52.73 -18.19 -39.83
N PRO A 330 -52.06 -17.76 -40.95
CA PRO A 330 -50.76 -18.22 -41.54
C PRO A 330 -49.90 -17.16 -42.32
N HIS A 331 -48.88 -17.67 -43.06
CA HIS A 331 -48.05 -17.03 -44.13
C HIS A 331 -46.83 -16.17 -43.72
N ALA A 332 -45.67 -16.20 -44.43
CA ALA A 332 -45.14 -17.16 -45.43
C ALA A 332 -43.60 -17.04 -45.68
N ALA A 333 -43.01 -18.11 -46.23
CA ALA A 333 -41.85 -18.20 -47.17
C ALA A 333 -40.61 -17.25 -47.01
N ALA A 334 -39.40 -17.79 -46.71
CA ALA A 334 -38.33 -18.19 -47.67
C ALA A 334 -37.29 -17.05 -47.96
N ASN A 335 -36.04 -17.25 -48.41
CA ASN A 335 -35.38 -18.40 -49.07
C ASN A 335 -33.83 -18.45 -48.82
N ARG A 336 -33.13 -19.53 -49.23
CA ARG A 336 -31.63 -19.63 -49.31
C ARG A 336 -31.12 -19.34 -50.75
N PRO A 337 -29.82 -19.02 -50.98
CA PRO A 337 -28.76 -20.00 -51.37
C PRO A 337 -27.43 -19.82 -50.56
N GLN A 338 -26.54 -20.78 -50.27
CA GLN A 338 -25.79 -21.86 -50.98
C GLN A 338 -24.32 -21.50 -51.37
N GLY A 339 -23.42 -22.51 -51.36
CA GLY A 339 -21.98 -22.41 -51.63
C GLY A 339 -21.12 -23.28 -50.67
N ASN A 340 -21.23 -24.62 -50.69
CA ASN A 340 -20.41 -25.59 -51.47
C ASN A 340 -18.96 -25.77 -50.95
N HIS A 341 -18.64 -26.87 -50.24
CA HIS A 341 -18.01 -28.14 -50.74
C HIS A 341 -16.50 -28.20 -50.40
N GLN A 342 -15.78 -29.33 -50.18
CA GLN A 342 -16.07 -30.77 -49.95
C GLN A 342 -14.84 -31.42 -49.22
N HIS A 343 -14.98 -32.38 -48.29
CA HIS A 343 -14.68 -33.85 -48.41
C HIS A 343 -13.33 -34.22 -49.11
N TRP A 344 -12.46 -35.15 -48.66
CA TRP A 344 -12.49 -36.38 -47.79
C TRP A 344 -11.14 -36.52 -46.99
N ASN A 345 -10.58 -37.70 -46.62
CA ASN A 345 -10.87 -38.60 -45.47
C ASN A 345 -9.73 -39.66 -45.25
N GLY A 346 -9.66 -40.36 -44.10
CA GLY A 346 -8.76 -41.51 -43.79
C GLY A 346 -7.59 -41.18 -42.83
N SER A 347 -7.22 -41.90 -41.74
CA SER A 347 -7.03 -43.35 -41.44
C SER A 347 -5.65 -43.92 -41.83
N ALA A 348 -4.93 -44.79 -41.08
CA ALA A 348 -4.92 -45.23 -39.66
C ALA A 348 -3.70 -46.20 -39.39
N VAL A 349 -3.53 -46.71 -38.15
CA VAL A 349 -2.80 -47.96 -37.74
C VAL A 349 -1.27 -47.94 -37.42
N SER A 350 -0.98 -48.01 -36.10
CA SER A 350 -0.08 -48.90 -35.31
C SER A 350 1.42 -49.21 -35.61
N GLY A 351 2.19 -49.34 -34.51
CA GLY A 351 3.49 -50.02 -34.40
C GLY A 351 4.44 -49.33 -33.39
N ALA A 352 4.84 -49.77 -32.19
CA ALA A 352 4.78 -51.00 -31.37
C ALA A 352 6.19 -51.57 -31.05
N ASN A 353 6.56 -51.53 -29.75
CA ASN A 353 7.64 -52.24 -29.04
C ASN A 353 9.10 -52.16 -29.53
N MET A 354 9.98 -51.68 -28.63
CA MET A 354 11.23 -52.37 -28.26
C MET A 354 11.68 -51.93 -26.85
N ALA A 355 12.23 -52.84 -26.06
CA ALA A 355 12.80 -52.60 -24.74
C ALA A 355 13.91 -53.63 -24.47
N VAL A 356 15.01 -53.26 -23.79
CA VAL A 356 16.03 -54.18 -23.22
C VAL A 356 17.01 -53.40 -22.33
N SER A 357 17.45 -54.00 -21.21
CA SER A 357 18.59 -53.66 -20.28
C SER A 357 18.87 -52.18 -19.91
N GLY A 358 19.15 -51.81 -18.65
CA GLY A 358 20.27 -52.30 -17.83
C GLY A 358 21.54 -51.45 -18.11
N SER A 359 22.39 -51.06 -17.16
CA SER A 359 22.64 -51.57 -15.80
C SER A 359 23.25 -50.50 -14.87
N SER A 360 23.23 -50.72 -13.56
CA SER A 360 24.00 -49.95 -12.55
C SER A 360 25.29 -50.66 -12.17
N PRO A 361 26.33 -49.88 -11.79
CA PRO A 361 27.06 -50.13 -10.53
C PRO A 361 27.16 -48.80 -9.72
N ASN A 362 27.18 -48.75 -8.38
CA ASN A 362 28.05 -49.37 -7.36
C ASN A 362 29.57 -49.09 -7.55
N ALA A 363 30.38 -48.80 -6.52
CA ALA A 363 30.16 -48.33 -5.14
C ALA A 363 31.51 -47.90 -4.51
N ASN A 364 31.45 -47.11 -3.42
CA ASN A 364 32.49 -46.69 -2.43
C ASN A 364 32.64 -45.16 -2.32
N MET A 365 32.66 -44.48 -1.16
CA MET A 365 33.14 -44.71 0.23
C MET A 365 34.56 -44.19 0.54
N ASN A 366 34.67 -43.61 1.75
CA ASN A 366 35.81 -42.89 2.35
C ASN A 366 36.14 -41.51 1.72
N GLY A 367 36.52 -40.48 2.48
CA GLY A 367 36.54 -40.36 3.94
C GLY A 367 37.12 -39.02 4.46
N ARG A 368 36.56 -38.50 5.56
CA ARG A 368 37.00 -37.37 6.43
C ARG A 368 38.20 -36.48 5.97
N GLY A 369 37.96 -35.18 5.80
CA GLY A 369 39.00 -34.15 5.82
C GLY A 369 38.44 -32.74 6.07
N ARG A 370 39.05 -31.95 6.96
CA ARG A 370 38.74 -30.52 7.16
C ARG A 370 39.74 -29.68 6.37
N GLN A 371 39.27 -28.64 5.68
CA GLN A 371 39.82 -27.27 5.77
C GLN A 371 38.95 -26.28 5.01
N ALA A 372 39.07 -24.99 5.35
CA ALA A 372 38.37 -23.88 4.70
C ALA A 372 39.34 -22.71 4.48
N PRO A 373 39.30 -22.06 3.31
CA PRO A 373 39.85 -20.73 3.08
C PRO A 373 38.75 -19.77 2.55
N PRO A 374 39.00 -18.46 2.46
CA PRO A 374 39.03 -17.58 3.62
C PRO A 374 37.97 -16.46 3.52
N GLN A 375 37.83 -15.65 4.57
CA GLN A 375 37.00 -14.45 4.54
C GLN A 375 37.66 -13.35 3.69
N SER A 376 36.86 -12.59 2.94
CA SER A 376 37.20 -11.24 2.48
C SER A 376 36.22 -10.26 3.12
N GLU A 377 36.73 -9.24 3.79
CA GLU A 377 35.92 -8.27 4.54
C GLU A 377 35.26 -7.22 3.63
N THR A 378 34.16 -6.64 4.11
CA THR A 378 33.64 -5.35 3.62
C THR A 378 33.18 -4.52 4.83
N PRO A 379 33.50 -3.22 4.96
CA PRO A 379 33.24 -2.44 6.18
C PRO A 379 31.75 -2.09 6.43
N PRO A 380 31.38 -1.65 7.65
CA PRO A 380 29.99 -1.45 8.07
C PRO A 380 29.36 -0.13 7.60
N ASP A 381 28.02 -0.07 7.65
CA ASP A 381 27.20 1.11 7.35
C ASP A 381 27.51 2.31 8.26
N THR A 382 27.56 3.53 7.69
CA THR A 382 27.79 4.78 8.42
C THR A 382 26.47 5.49 8.77
N PRO A 383 26.13 5.67 10.06
CA PRO A 383 24.96 6.45 10.47
C PRO A 383 25.28 7.95 10.59
N LEU A 384 24.49 8.80 9.93
CA LEU A 384 24.57 10.27 10.07
C LEU A 384 23.61 10.78 11.16
N SER A 385 24.09 10.91 12.40
CA SER A 385 23.91 12.11 13.24
C SER A 385 24.45 11.90 14.65
N GLN A 386 25.31 12.82 15.11
CA GLN A 386 25.48 13.13 16.53
C GLN A 386 25.61 14.64 16.68
N LYS A 387 24.96 15.19 17.72
CA LYS A 387 25.20 16.55 18.19
C LYS A 387 26.52 16.57 18.98
N ALA A 388 27.22 17.69 18.96
CA ALA A 388 28.34 17.92 19.86
C ALA A 388 27.85 18.22 21.28
N ASP A 389 28.62 17.81 22.30
CA ASP A 389 28.81 18.57 23.54
C ASP A 389 30.01 18.03 24.37
N GLY A 390 30.73 18.94 25.04
CA GLY A 390 31.36 18.66 26.35
C GLY A 390 32.77 18.06 26.47
N ASN A 391 33.81 18.91 26.38
CA ASN A 391 35.11 18.85 27.13
C ASN A 391 36.08 17.64 26.99
N GLY A 392 37.40 17.87 27.15
CA GLY A 392 38.38 16.75 27.14
C GLY A 392 39.87 17.00 27.47
N ALA A 393 40.43 18.19 27.15
CA ALA A 393 41.81 18.63 27.45
C ALA A 393 43.01 17.93 26.72
N ASP A 394 44.18 18.58 26.86
CA ASP A 394 45.58 18.16 26.64
C ASP A 394 46.08 17.58 25.29
N GLY A 395 46.67 18.48 24.47
CA GLY A 395 48.12 18.72 24.61
C GLY A 395 49.10 18.35 23.47
N LYS A 396 49.61 19.39 22.78
CA LYS A 396 50.92 19.46 22.06
C LYS A 396 51.12 18.57 20.79
N SER A 397 51.85 18.97 19.75
CA SER A 397 52.43 20.29 19.39
C SER A 397 52.93 20.32 17.93
N THR A 398 53.42 21.50 17.52
CA THR A 398 54.54 21.76 16.57
C THR A 398 54.31 21.75 15.04
N ASP A 399 54.90 22.80 14.44
CA ASP A 399 55.51 22.94 13.11
C ASP A 399 54.66 23.08 11.83
N ALA A 400 54.36 24.34 11.50
CA ALA A 400 54.42 24.85 10.12
C ALA A 400 55.90 25.19 9.75
N PRO A 401 56.24 25.60 8.49
CA PRO A 401 56.23 27.06 8.24
C PRO A 401 56.06 27.55 6.78
N HIS A 402 55.67 28.83 6.64
CA HIS A 402 56.00 29.77 5.54
C HIS A 402 55.37 29.54 4.13
N ARG A 403 55.19 30.56 3.27
CA ARG A 403 55.62 31.98 3.30
C ARG A 403 54.75 32.92 2.41
N PHE A 404 54.69 34.21 2.80
CA PHE A 404 54.42 35.43 2.00
C PHE A 404 53.03 35.67 1.32
N GLN A 405 52.67 36.90 0.92
CA GLN A 405 52.58 38.20 1.65
C GLN A 405 51.95 39.32 0.78
N ASN A 406 51.54 40.43 1.43
CA ASN A 406 51.20 41.78 0.89
C ASN A 406 49.93 41.89 0.01
N GLU A 407 49.21 43.04 -0.12
CA GLU A 407 49.03 44.31 0.63
C GLU A 407 47.67 44.87 0.09
N CYS A 408 46.69 45.42 0.82
CA CYS A 408 46.60 46.31 1.99
C CYS A 408 46.85 47.80 1.70
N VAL A 409 45.75 48.58 1.62
CA VAL A 409 45.66 50.04 1.88
C VAL A 409 44.34 50.29 2.64
N LYS A 410 44.31 51.29 3.52
CA LYS A 410 43.18 51.70 4.38
C LYS A 410 42.72 53.14 4.07
N GLU A 411 41.55 53.51 4.60
CA GLU A 411 41.29 54.65 5.53
C GLU A 411 39.94 54.30 6.23
N GLU A 412 39.82 54.21 7.56
CA GLU A 412 39.72 55.28 8.60
C GLU A 412 38.35 56.02 8.55
N GLU A 413 37.63 56.30 9.65
CA GLU A 413 37.85 56.08 11.11
C GLU A 413 36.49 56.10 11.89
N GLY A 414 36.47 55.81 13.20
CA GLY A 414 35.33 56.12 14.09
C GLY A 414 34.89 55.03 15.10
N GLU A 415 34.98 55.31 16.40
CA GLU A 415 34.68 54.39 17.51
C GLU A 415 33.29 54.62 18.17
N GLY A 416 32.80 53.63 18.93
CA GLY A 416 31.61 53.78 19.80
C GLY A 416 31.20 52.49 20.53
N GLU A 417 31.43 52.42 21.84
CA GLU A 417 31.09 51.26 22.70
C GLU A 417 29.60 51.21 23.12
N GLY A 418 29.10 50.03 23.52
CA GLY A 418 27.85 49.91 24.30
C GLY A 418 27.12 48.57 24.21
N VAL A 419 27.20 47.74 25.27
CA VAL A 419 26.53 46.41 25.33
C VAL A 419 25.07 46.50 25.81
N PRO A 420 24.09 45.84 25.14
CA PRO A 420 22.70 45.75 25.59
C PRO A 420 22.33 44.38 26.23
N PRO A 421 21.50 44.33 27.29
CA PRO A 421 20.94 43.09 27.83
C PRO A 421 19.40 42.93 27.64
N LEU A 422 19.02 41.72 27.21
CA LEU A 422 17.77 40.95 27.43
C LEU A 422 16.38 41.63 27.66
N PRO A 423 15.31 41.23 26.93
CA PRO A 423 13.94 41.74 27.11
C PRO A 423 13.07 40.95 28.12
N GLN A 424 11.97 41.56 28.58
CA GLN A 424 10.87 40.89 29.31
C GLN A 424 9.48 41.27 28.75
N LYS A 425 8.45 40.47 29.10
CA LYS A 425 7.09 40.49 28.56
C LYS A 425 6.19 41.58 29.16
N SER A 426 5.16 42.02 28.42
CA SER A 426 3.95 42.64 29.00
C SER A 426 2.70 42.55 28.09
N LEU A 427 1.53 42.62 28.74
CA LEU A 427 0.12 42.68 28.27
C LEU A 427 -0.71 43.28 29.46
N PRO A 428 -1.98 43.74 29.35
CA PRO A 428 -2.95 43.67 28.24
C PRO A 428 -3.66 45.01 27.88
N ARG A 429 -4.80 44.95 27.16
CA ARG A 429 -5.71 46.03 26.69
C ARG A 429 -6.71 46.50 27.80
N PRO A 430 -7.45 47.64 27.68
CA PRO A 430 -8.68 47.80 26.84
C PRO A 430 -8.86 49.28 26.32
N PRO A 431 -10.04 49.83 25.89
CA PRO A 431 -11.35 49.26 25.48
C PRO A 431 -11.91 49.74 24.10
N HIS A 432 -13.05 49.14 23.72
CA HIS A 432 -14.09 49.49 22.72
C HIS A 432 -14.01 50.73 21.79
N GLN A 433 -14.26 50.53 20.49
CA GLN A 433 -15.60 50.73 19.88
C GLN A 433 -15.74 49.94 18.57
N ALA A 434 -16.96 49.83 18.02
CA ALA A 434 -17.26 49.02 16.84
C ALA A 434 -18.10 49.77 15.80
N SER A 435 -17.81 49.56 14.52
CA SER A 435 -18.70 49.87 13.40
C SER A 435 -18.43 48.93 12.24
N SER A 436 -19.44 48.68 11.41
CA SER A 436 -19.45 47.68 10.35
C SER A 436 -19.13 48.26 8.97
N GLN A 437 -18.24 47.62 8.21
CA GLN A 437 -18.35 47.56 6.75
C GLN A 437 -17.48 46.44 6.16
N SER A 438 -18.08 45.66 5.27
CA SER A 438 -17.43 44.58 4.51
C SER A 438 -17.08 45.05 3.09
N SER A 439 -15.86 44.81 2.63
CA SER A 439 -15.46 44.97 1.22
C SER A 439 -14.23 44.09 0.91
N PRO A 440 -14.02 43.68 -0.36
CA PRO A 440 -13.21 42.52 -0.68
C PRO A 440 -11.71 42.81 -0.83
N LEU A 441 -10.87 41.86 -0.43
CA LEU A 441 -9.44 41.85 -0.78
C LEU A 441 -9.26 41.32 -2.21
N SER A 442 -9.08 42.26 -3.14
CA SER A 442 -8.63 41.96 -4.51
C SER A 442 -7.25 41.30 -4.51
N SER A 443 -7.01 40.43 -5.49
CA SER A 443 -5.66 39.97 -5.80
C SER A 443 -4.75 41.16 -6.15
N SER A 444 -3.59 41.22 -5.52
CA SER A 444 -2.58 42.26 -5.74
C SER A 444 -1.38 41.68 -6.49
N TRP A 445 -1.53 41.52 -7.80
CA TRP A 445 -0.38 41.40 -8.70
C TRP A 445 0.12 42.80 -9.04
N GLY A 446 1.31 43.16 -8.56
CA GLY A 446 1.98 44.41 -8.93
C GLY A 446 2.54 44.36 -10.37
N PRO A 447 2.76 45.50 -11.05
CA PRO A 447 3.13 45.52 -12.47
C PRO A 447 4.65 45.50 -12.73
N ASP A 448 5.49 45.47 -11.70
CA ASP A 448 6.92 45.80 -11.77
C ASP A 448 7.87 44.68 -11.29
N ASP A 449 7.40 43.43 -11.22
CA ASP A 449 8.29 42.25 -11.18
C ASP A 449 8.51 41.75 -12.61
N ASP A 450 9.76 41.82 -13.08
CA ASP A 450 10.14 41.44 -14.44
C ASP A 450 9.92 39.93 -14.63
N CYS A 451 8.94 39.56 -15.46
CA CYS A 451 8.40 38.20 -15.52
C CYS A 451 9.36 37.24 -16.25
N CYS A 452 10.40 36.84 -15.54
CA CYS A 452 11.27 35.73 -15.89
C CYS A 452 10.42 34.44 -15.84
N MET A 453 9.76 34.12 -16.96
CA MET A 453 8.99 32.89 -17.11
C MET A 453 9.89 31.71 -16.77
N GLU A 454 9.63 31.02 -15.65
CA GLU A 454 10.44 29.89 -15.22
C GLU A 454 10.50 28.86 -16.36
N VAL A 455 11.70 28.74 -16.92
CA VAL A 455 11.97 27.87 -18.05
C VAL A 455 11.89 26.44 -17.55
N SER A 456 10.90 25.70 -18.04
CA SER A 456 10.67 24.29 -17.73
C SER A 456 11.97 23.51 -17.65
N VAL A 457 12.12 22.67 -16.62
CA VAL A 457 13.32 21.80 -16.49
C VAL A 457 13.50 20.87 -17.70
N HIS A 458 12.47 20.68 -18.53
CA HIS A 458 12.50 19.89 -19.76
C HIS A 458 12.67 20.78 -21.02
N ILE A 459 13.84 21.42 -21.13
CA ILE A 459 14.27 22.24 -22.27
C ILE A 459 14.69 21.42 -23.52
N PRO A 460 14.79 22.05 -24.71
CA PRO A 460 15.34 21.44 -25.92
C PRO A 460 16.89 21.49 -25.96
N GLU A 461 17.61 21.11 -24.90
CA GLU A 461 19.08 21.24 -24.95
C GLU A 461 19.72 20.27 -25.96
N PRO A 462 20.82 20.64 -26.63
CA PRO A 462 21.59 19.73 -27.47
C PRO A 462 22.06 18.50 -26.69
N GLY A 463 21.68 17.31 -27.14
CA GLY A 463 21.98 16.05 -26.48
C GLY A 463 20.80 15.08 -26.46
N GLY A 464 20.90 14.05 -25.62
CA GLY A 464 20.07 12.84 -25.69
C GLY A 464 20.54 11.89 -26.80
N MET A 465 19.67 10.97 -27.20
CA MET A 465 19.91 9.95 -28.22
C MET A 465 18.87 10.08 -29.34
N THR A 466 19.28 9.94 -30.60
CA THR A 466 18.34 9.62 -31.68
C THR A 466 17.72 8.23 -31.45
N VAL A 467 16.65 7.89 -32.17
CA VAL A 467 16.00 6.58 -32.04
C VAL A 467 16.96 5.41 -32.34
N LEU A 468 17.87 5.57 -33.30
CA LEU A 468 18.86 4.54 -33.65
C LEU A 468 19.85 4.32 -32.50
N GLU A 469 20.41 5.40 -31.96
CA GLU A 469 21.30 5.34 -30.80
C GLU A 469 20.60 4.79 -29.55
N LEU A 470 19.31 5.08 -29.37
CA LEU A 470 18.49 4.54 -28.28
C LEU A 470 18.34 3.01 -28.39
N VAL A 471 18.10 2.48 -29.59
CA VAL A 471 18.05 1.03 -29.84
C VAL A 471 19.40 0.39 -29.54
N GLU A 472 20.50 0.99 -30.00
CA GLU A 472 21.85 0.52 -29.68
C GLU A 472 22.15 0.60 -28.18
N TYR A 473 21.69 1.65 -27.49
CA TYR A 473 21.83 1.83 -26.05
C TYR A 473 21.15 0.70 -25.27
N VAL A 474 19.88 0.41 -25.59
CA VAL A 474 19.11 -0.67 -24.95
C VAL A 474 19.72 -2.04 -25.27
N LYS A 475 20.13 -2.29 -26.52
CA LYS A 475 20.84 -3.53 -26.90
C LYS A 475 22.17 -3.71 -26.15
N ARG A 476 22.94 -2.64 -25.99
CA ARG A 476 24.24 -2.62 -25.28
C ARG A 476 24.11 -2.76 -23.77
N LYS A 477 23.13 -2.09 -23.14
CA LYS A 477 22.86 -2.17 -21.69
C LYS A 477 22.20 -3.50 -21.29
N LYS A 478 21.34 -4.08 -22.14
CA LYS A 478 20.38 -5.15 -21.81
C LYS A 478 19.50 -4.79 -20.59
N LYS A 479 18.57 -5.68 -20.19
CA LYS A 479 17.73 -5.50 -18.98
C LYS A 479 18.57 -5.16 -17.73
N LYS A 480 19.72 -5.81 -17.54
CA LYS A 480 20.61 -5.62 -16.38
C LYS A 480 21.21 -4.20 -16.29
N GLY A 481 21.66 -3.63 -17.41
CA GLY A 481 22.23 -2.27 -17.42
C GLY A 481 21.19 -1.17 -17.25
N ILE A 482 19.96 -1.37 -17.75
CA ILE A 482 18.83 -0.44 -17.52
C ILE A 482 18.33 -0.55 -16.06
N TYR A 483 18.35 -1.74 -15.46
CA TYR A 483 18.11 -1.93 -14.03
C TYR A 483 19.14 -1.19 -13.17
N GLN A 484 20.44 -1.31 -13.48
CA GLN A 484 21.51 -0.62 -12.74
C GLN A 484 21.37 0.91 -12.79
N GLU A 485 21.02 1.45 -13.96
CA GLU A 485 20.78 2.88 -14.16
C GLU A 485 19.55 3.39 -13.38
N TYR A 486 18.46 2.61 -13.32
CA TYR A 486 17.34 2.91 -12.43
C TYR A 486 17.76 2.88 -10.95
N GLU A 487 18.60 1.91 -10.54
CA GLU A 487 19.11 1.81 -9.17
C GLU A 487 20.05 2.96 -8.79
N GLU A 488 20.74 3.59 -9.74
CA GLU A 488 21.48 4.84 -9.53
C GLU A 488 20.51 6.00 -9.25
N ILE A 489 19.53 6.23 -10.14
CA ILE A 489 18.48 7.26 -9.98
C ILE A 489 17.64 7.05 -8.69
N ARG A 490 17.54 5.81 -8.21
CA ARG A 490 16.84 5.48 -6.96
C ARG A 490 17.65 5.80 -5.70
N LYS A 491 18.98 5.83 -5.78
CA LYS A 491 19.88 6.19 -4.66
C LYS A 491 20.08 7.70 -4.52
N GLU A 492 19.85 8.46 -5.58
CA GLU A 492 19.86 9.92 -5.55
C GLU A 492 18.84 10.45 -4.51
N PRO A 493 19.26 11.27 -3.53
CA PRO A 493 18.34 11.82 -2.54
C PRO A 493 17.38 12.84 -3.19
N PRO A 494 16.15 13.00 -2.66
CA PRO A 494 15.24 14.03 -3.15
C PRO A 494 15.84 15.43 -3.01
N ALA A 495 15.66 16.28 -4.03
CA ALA A 495 16.25 17.61 -4.11
C ALA A 495 15.58 18.69 -3.23
N GLY A 496 14.82 18.29 -2.20
CA GLY A 496 13.99 19.20 -1.41
C GLY A 496 13.43 18.56 -0.13
N THR A 497 12.58 19.32 0.56
CA THR A 497 12.03 18.99 1.89
C THR A 497 10.61 18.42 1.79
N PHE A 498 10.10 17.87 2.89
CA PHE A 498 8.79 17.19 2.95
C PHE A 498 8.00 17.60 4.20
N ASP A 499 8.26 18.77 4.75
CA ASP A 499 7.93 19.11 6.13
C ASP A 499 6.44 19.45 6.27
N TYR A 500 5.81 20.03 5.25
CA TYR A 500 4.34 20.13 5.18
C TYR A 500 3.69 18.75 5.03
N SER A 501 4.31 17.85 4.27
CA SER A 501 3.84 16.46 4.10
C SER A 501 4.01 15.61 5.36
N LYS A 502 5.00 15.92 6.21
CA LYS A 502 5.28 15.24 7.49
C LYS A 502 4.51 15.83 8.68
N LYS A 503 4.06 17.09 8.61
CA LYS A 503 3.29 17.76 9.67
C LYS A 503 2.15 16.84 10.12
N LEU A 504 2.05 16.60 11.44
CA LEU A 504 1.19 15.54 12.00
C LEU A 504 -0.27 15.66 11.55
N SER A 505 -0.80 16.88 11.50
CA SER A 505 -2.16 17.17 11.02
C SER A 505 -2.35 16.83 9.53
N ASN A 506 -1.33 17.03 8.68
CA ASN A 506 -1.38 16.71 7.25
C ASN A 506 -1.20 15.22 6.94
N GLN A 507 -0.60 14.43 7.84
CA GLN A 507 -0.34 13.00 7.59
C GLN A 507 -1.62 12.23 7.25
N ILE A 508 -2.77 12.59 7.83
CA ILE A 508 -4.05 11.92 7.54
C ILE A 508 -4.54 12.14 6.10
N LYS A 509 -4.05 13.19 5.40
CA LYS A 509 -4.35 13.45 3.98
C LYS A 509 -3.46 12.64 3.04
N ASN A 510 -2.42 11.96 3.53
CA ASN A 510 -1.56 11.08 2.73
C ASN A 510 -2.13 9.64 2.66
N ARG A 511 -2.24 9.07 1.45
CA ARG A 511 -2.64 7.66 1.25
C ARG A 511 -1.55 6.67 1.68
N TYR A 512 -0.30 7.11 1.62
CA TYR A 512 0.90 6.32 1.90
C TYR A 512 1.87 7.19 2.70
N SER A 513 2.27 6.74 3.88
CA SER A 513 3.21 7.48 4.75
C SER A 513 4.63 7.54 4.19
N ASP A 514 4.96 6.66 3.25
CA ASP A 514 6.22 6.59 2.51
C ASP A 514 6.21 7.34 1.17
N VAL A 515 5.09 7.95 0.76
CA VAL A 515 5.00 8.74 -0.50
C VAL A 515 4.47 10.15 -0.23
N LEU A 516 5.40 11.06 0.00
CA LEU A 516 5.16 12.46 0.37
C LEU A 516 5.41 13.41 -0.81
N CYS A 517 4.76 14.58 -0.85
CA CYS A 517 5.08 15.63 -1.83
C CYS A 517 6.17 16.58 -1.30
N LEU A 518 6.99 17.13 -2.21
CA LEU A 518 8.03 18.10 -1.88
C LEU A 518 7.43 19.47 -1.57
N ASP A 519 7.94 20.17 -0.56
CA ASP A 519 7.39 21.47 -0.13
C ASP A 519 7.57 22.59 -1.18
N GLN A 520 8.61 22.44 -2.02
CA GLN A 520 8.99 23.37 -3.08
C GLN A 520 7.98 23.34 -4.24
N SER A 521 7.45 22.16 -4.58
CA SER A 521 6.58 21.93 -5.74
C SER A 521 5.12 21.62 -5.37
N ARG A 522 4.79 21.49 -4.07
CA ARG A 522 3.44 21.11 -3.65
C ARG A 522 2.40 22.11 -4.16
N VAL A 523 1.28 21.59 -4.65
CA VAL A 523 0.11 22.44 -4.91
C VAL A 523 -0.39 22.94 -3.55
N ARG A 524 -0.52 24.26 -3.42
CA ARG A 524 -1.04 24.93 -2.22
C ARG A 524 -2.47 25.33 -2.52
N LEU A 525 -3.39 24.92 -1.66
CA LEU A 525 -4.79 25.31 -1.76
C LEU A 525 -5.00 26.65 -1.07
N CYS A 526 -6.01 27.42 -1.48
CA CYS A 526 -6.39 28.61 -0.71
C CYS A 526 -6.82 28.19 0.70
N GLN A 527 -6.26 28.85 1.71
CA GLN A 527 -6.66 28.66 3.11
C GLN A 527 -8.13 29.02 3.28
N LEU A 528 -8.85 28.20 4.03
CA LEU A 528 -10.23 28.49 4.43
C LEU A 528 -10.21 29.48 5.60
N SER A 529 -11.27 30.28 5.74
CA SER A 529 -11.38 31.32 6.78
C SER A 529 -11.75 30.80 8.17
N ASP A 530 -11.77 29.48 8.37
CA ASP A 530 -11.88 28.86 9.69
C ASP A 530 -10.46 28.72 10.26
N ASP A 531 -10.12 29.55 11.26
CA ASP A 531 -8.79 29.62 11.90
C ASP A 531 -8.34 28.29 12.57
N GLU A 532 -9.19 27.26 12.60
CA GLU A 532 -8.93 25.95 13.22
C GLU A 532 -8.38 24.87 12.26
N ASP A 533 -8.58 24.95 10.93
CA ASP A 533 -8.03 23.94 10.00
C ASP A 533 -6.61 24.28 9.51
N GLU A 534 -5.64 23.94 10.35
CA GLU A 534 -4.21 23.92 10.05
C GLU A 534 -3.77 23.02 8.87
N THR A 535 -4.70 22.29 8.22
CA THR A 535 -4.47 21.42 7.04
C THR A 535 -5.10 21.94 5.75
N SER A 536 -5.80 23.09 5.81
CA SER A 536 -6.61 23.61 4.70
C SER A 536 -5.79 23.95 3.44
N ASP A 537 -4.50 24.28 3.57
CA ASP A 537 -3.61 24.59 2.45
C ASP A 537 -2.98 23.34 1.79
N TYR A 538 -3.13 22.15 2.39
CA TYR A 538 -2.36 20.96 2.03
C TYR A 538 -3.14 19.90 1.26
N ILE A 539 -2.56 19.49 0.12
CA ILE A 539 -2.91 18.28 -0.62
C ILE A 539 -1.62 17.59 -1.10
N ASN A 540 -1.59 16.24 -1.11
CA ASN A 540 -0.47 15.48 -1.66
C ASN A 540 -0.50 15.47 -3.20
N ALA A 541 -0.21 16.64 -3.77
CA ALA A 541 -0.06 16.90 -5.18
C ALA A 541 1.19 17.77 -5.39
N SER A 542 1.90 17.56 -6.50
CA SER A 542 3.01 18.41 -6.93
C SER A 542 2.75 18.93 -8.33
N PHE A 543 3.07 20.19 -8.58
CA PHE A 543 3.27 20.66 -9.94
C PHE A 543 4.44 19.92 -10.59
N MET A 544 4.36 19.74 -11.90
CA MET A 544 5.40 19.16 -12.74
C MET A 544 5.42 19.84 -14.10
N ASP A 545 6.60 20.03 -14.63
CA ASP A 545 6.80 20.56 -15.98
C ASP A 545 6.55 19.51 -17.05
N GLY A 546 6.14 20.00 -18.21
CA GLY A 546 6.19 19.29 -19.48
C GLY A 546 7.30 19.83 -20.36
N TYR A 547 7.53 19.17 -21.50
CA TYR A 547 8.52 19.64 -22.47
C TYR A 547 8.23 21.09 -22.90
N LYS A 548 9.21 21.98 -22.74
CA LYS A 548 9.11 23.45 -22.97
C LYS A 548 8.00 24.17 -22.17
N ARG A 549 7.37 23.55 -21.17
CA ARG A 549 6.19 24.08 -20.48
C ARG A 549 6.27 23.95 -18.97
N SER A 550 6.37 25.05 -18.25
CA SER A 550 6.28 25.04 -16.79
C SER A 550 4.88 24.65 -16.33
N ASN A 551 4.79 23.91 -15.21
CA ASN A 551 3.53 23.48 -14.59
C ASN A 551 2.53 22.80 -15.54
N ALA A 552 2.99 22.02 -16.53
CA ALA A 552 2.13 21.35 -17.51
C ALA A 552 1.26 20.23 -16.90
N TYR A 553 1.66 19.69 -15.74
CA TYR A 553 0.92 18.65 -15.03
C TYR A 553 0.80 18.96 -13.53
N ILE A 554 -0.21 18.39 -12.90
CA ILE A 554 -0.27 18.20 -11.44
C ILE A 554 -0.24 16.70 -11.16
N ALA A 555 0.85 16.21 -10.58
CA ALA A 555 1.02 14.82 -10.19
C ALA A 555 0.52 14.59 -8.75
N THR A 556 -0.55 13.80 -8.59
CA THR A 556 -1.22 13.61 -7.30
C THR A 556 -1.52 12.13 -7.00
N GLN A 557 -1.73 11.83 -5.72
CA GLN A 557 -2.22 10.52 -5.27
C GLN A 557 -3.68 10.28 -5.74
N GLY A 558 -4.13 9.02 -5.72
CA GLY A 558 -5.55 8.73 -5.90
C GLY A 558 -6.35 9.24 -4.69
N PRO A 559 -7.32 10.17 -4.85
CA PRO A 559 -7.98 10.84 -3.73
C PRO A 559 -8.54 9.88 -2.66
N LEU A 560 -8.43 10.27 -1.39
CA LEU A 560 -9.06 9.60 -0.25
C LEU A 560 -10.45 10.21 -0.02
N PRO A 561 -11.42 9.50 0.59
CA PRO A 561 -12.75 10.08 0.88
C PRO A 561 -12.69 11.42 1.61
N LYS A 562 -11.80 11.55 2.61
CA LYS A 562 -11.56 12.81 3.35
C LYS A 562 -10.79 13.89 2.57
N THR A 563 -10.28 13.61 1.38
CA THR A 563 -9.58 14.57 0.51
C THR A 563 -10.32 14.78 -0.83
N PHE A 564 -11.58 14.34 -0.96
CA PHE A 564 -12.37 14.58 -2.17
C PHE A 564 -12.65 16.08 -2.36
N VAL A 565 -12.99 16.80 -1.28
CA VAL A 565 -13.22 18.25 -1.31
C VAL A 565 -11.93 19.01 -1.64
N ASP A 566 -10.79 18.63 -1.03
CA ASP A 566 -9.47 19.21 -1.35
C ASP A 566 -9.08 18.96 -2.81
N PHE A 567 -9.39 17.78 -3.37
CA PHE A 567 -9.12 17.46 -4.78
C PHE A 567 -9.99 18.29 -5.74
N TRP A 568 -11.29 18.46 -5.48
CA TRP A 568 -12.13 19.31 -6.33
C TRP A 568 -11.84 20.81 -6.15
N ARG A 569 -11.43 21.24 -4.95
CA ARG A 569 -10.86 22.58 -4.72
C ARG A 569 -9.59 22.80 -5.56
N MET A 570 -8.68 21.82 -5.58
CA MET A 570 -7.48 21.85 -6.43
C MET A 570 -7.82 21.95 -7.93
N VAL A 571 -8.77 21.14 -8.42
CA VAL A 571 -9.22 21.18 -9.82
C VAL A 571 -9.82 22.55 -10.17
N TRP A 572 -10.57 23.15 -9.24
CA TRP A 572 -11.18 24.47 -9.41
C TRP A 572 -10.16 25.62 -9.42
N GLU A 573 -9.33 25.71 -8.38
CA GLU A 573 -8.34 26.78 -8.22
C GLU A 573 -7.32 26.78 -9.35
N GLN A 574 -6.88 25.60 -9.79
CA GLN A 574 -5.86 25.43 -10.82
C GLN A 574 -6.43 25.37 -12.26
N MET A 575 -7.70 25.73 -12.46
CA MET A 575 -8.38 25.80 -13.76
C MET A 575 -8.31 24.50 -14.58
N VAL A 576 -8.27 23.35 -13.92
CA VAL A 576 -7.97 22.05 -14.56
C VAL A 576 -9.12 21.59 -15.46
N LEU A 577 -8.84 21.48 -16.77
CA LEU A 577 -9.81 21.00 -17.77
C LEU A 577 -9.69 19.49 -18.06
N ILE A 578 -8.59 18.84 -17.65
CA ILE A 578 -8.34 17.41 -17.94
C ILE A 578 -7.76 16.70 -16.72
N ILE A 579 -8.37 15.56 -16.37
CA ILE A 579 -7.92 14.63 -15.34
C ILE A 579 -7.56 13.29 -16.00
N VAL A 580 -6.40 12.74 -15.68
CA VAL A 580 -5.86 11.47 -16.19
C VAL A 580 -5.66 10.50 -15.03
N MET A 581 -6.55 9.52 -14.93
CA MET A 581 -6.57 8.46 -13.93
C MET A 581 -6.00 7.16 -14.51
N THR A 582 -4.84 6.72 -14.01
CA THR A 582 -4.10 5.55 -14.51
C THR A 582 -4.25 4.29 -13.64
N THR A 583 -5.34 4.19 -12.86
CA THR A 583 -5.58 3.07 -11.92
C THR A 583 -7.08 2.85 -11.74
N ARG A 584 -7.50 1.60 -11.50
CA ARG A 584 -8.87 1.33 -11.01
C ARG A 584 -9.00 1.79 -9.56
N VAL A 585 -10.23 2.01 -9.08
CA VAL A 585 -10.52 2.30 -7.65
C VAL A 585 -9.98 1.17 -6.76
N VAL A 586 -10.14 -0.09 -7.17
CA VAL A 586 -9.59 -1.29 -6.52
C VAL A 586 -8.79 -2.12 -7.52
N GLU A 587 -7.62 -2.61 -7.11
CA GLU A 587 -6.79 -3.59 -7.83
C GLU A 587 -6.27 -4.64 -6.84
N ARG A 588 -6.55 -5.94 -7.06
CA ARG A 588 -6.30 -7.07 -6.11
C ARG A 588 -6.76 -6.80 -4.68
N GLY A 589 -8.06 -6.54 -4.49
CA GLY A 589 -8.64 -6.27 -3.17
C GLY A 589 -8.10 -5.02 -2.45
N ARG A 590 -7.17 -4.26 -3.06
CA ARG A 590 -6.55 -3.08 -2.47
C ARG A 590 -7.12 -1.82 -3.11
N VAL A 591 -7.68 -0.96 -2.28
CA VAL A 591 -8.12 0.39 -2.67
C VAL A 591 -6.90 1.20 -3.13
N LYS A 592 -6.88 1.59 -4.40
CA LYS A 592 -5.84 2.40 -5.03
C LYS A 592 -6.21 3.88 -5.07
N CYS A 593 -7.50 4.15 -5.25
CA CYS A 593 -8.13 5.46 -5.34
C CYS A 593 -9.52 5.36 -4.69
N GLY A 594 -10.10 6.47 -4.22
CA GLY A 594 -11.52 6.51 -3.88
C GLY A 594 -12.39 6.79 -5.11
N GLN A 595 -13.70 6.53 -5.02
CA GLN A 595 -14.66 6.99 -6.03
C GLN A 595 -15.00 8.46 -5.76
N TYR A 596 -14.30 9.37 -6.45
CA TYR A 596 -14.40 10.83 -6.23
C TYR A 596 -15.24 11.57 -7.28
N TRP A 597 -15.87 10.83 -8.20
CA TRP A 597 -16.70 11.38 -9.26
C TRP A 597 -17.90 10.46 -9.53
N PRO A 598 -19.05 10.97 -10.02
CA PRO A 598 -20.19 10.16 -10.42
C PRO A 598 -19.87 9.19 -11.57
N LEU A 599 -20.18 7.90 -11.37
CA LEU A 599 -19.91 6.83 -12.34
C LEU A 599 -20.94 6.71 -13.47
N GLU A 600 -22.12 7.32 -13.31
CA GLU A 600 -23.29 7.09 -14.16
C GLU A 600 -23.67 8.38 -14.89
N GLU A 601 -24.00 8.27 -16.18
CA GLU A 601 -24.39 9.42 -17.00
C GLU A 601 -25.69 10.06 -16.46
N GLY A 602 -25.70 11.39 -16.33
CA GLY A 602 -26.77 12.17 -15.71
C GLY A 602 -26.70 12.30 -14.18
N ARG A 603 -25.83 11.54 -13.49
CA ARG A 603 -25.71 11.58 -12.02
C ARG A 603 -24.86 12.75 -11.53
N THR A 604 -25.32 13.40 -10.45
CA THR A 604 -24.62 14.48 -9.75
C THR A 604 -24.24 14.05 -8.34
N GLU A 605 -23.04 14.41 -7.88
CA GLU A 605 -22.54 14.18 -6.52
C GLU A 605 -21.94 15.48 -5.95
N GLN A 606 -22.08 15.68 -4.63
CA GLN A 606 -21.64 16.91 -3.95
C GLN A 606 -20.38 16.68 -3.12
N TYR A 607 -19.41 17.58 -3.29
CA TYR A 607 -18.12 17.59 -2.60
C TYR A 607 -17.87 18.97 -1.98
N GLY A 608 -18.50 19.23 -0.84
CA GLY A 608 -18.52 20.55 -0.22
C GLY A 608 -19.32 21.54 -1.07
N TYR A 609 -18.68 22.62 -1.51
CA TYR A 609 -19.26 23.64 -2.40
C TYR A 609 -19.20 23.28 -3.89
N PHE A 610 -18.72 22.09 -4.24
CA PHE A 610 -18.64 21.62 -5.62
C PHE A 610 -19.73 20.59 -5.91
N LEU A 611 -20.58 20.86 -6.91
CA LEU A 611 -21.45 19.86 -7.52
C LEU A 611 -20.74 19.35 -8.78
N VAL A 612 -20.54 18.03 -8.85
CA VAL A 612 -19.94 17.36 -10.00
C VAL A 612 -21.01 16.50 -10.65
N ARG A 613 -21.35 16.77 -11.91
CA ARG A 613 -22.31 15.99 -12.70
C ARG A 613 -21.59 15.28 -13.84
N ASN A 614 -21.80 13.97 -14.01
CA ASN A 614 -21.35 13.26 -15.20
C ASN A 614 -22.35 13.54 -16.33
N THR A 615 -21.92 14.26 -17.36
CA THR A 615 -22.81 14.71 -18.44
C THR A 615 -22.84 13.74 -19.60
N HIS A 616 -21.74 13.04 -19.88
CA HIS A 616 -21.64 12.05 -20.95
C HIS A 616 -20.45 11.09 -20.77
N ILE A 617 -20.61 9.80 -21.06
CA ILE A 617 -19.56 8.77 -20.95
C ILE A 617 -19.25 8.13 -22.32
N GLN A 618 -18.01 8.29 -22.75
CA GLN A 618 -17.44 7.61 -23.92
C GLN A 618 -16.56 6.43 -23.46
N VAL A 619 -16.78 5.26 -24.06
CA VAL A 619 -16.04 4.02 -23.73
C VAL A 619 -15.22 3.59 -24.94
N PHE A 620 -13.90 3.57 -24.75
CA PHE A 620 -12.92 3.07 -25.71
C PHE A 620 -12.43 1.69 -25.26
N GLN A 621 -11.62 1.02 -26.08
CA GLN A 621 -11.08 -0.31 -25.77
C GLN A 621 -10.21 -0.30 -24.49
N ASP A 622 -9.33 0.69 -24.37
CA ASP A 622 -8.27 0.72 -23.36
C ASP A 622 -8.46 1.79 -22.27
N PHE A 623 -9.48 2.65 -22.43
CA PHE A 623 -9.83 3.72 -21.49
C PHE A 623 -11.31 4.10 -21.56
N LYS A 624 -11.77 4.84 -20.54
CA LYS A 624 -13.05 5.56 -20.56
C LYS A 624 -12.79 7.06 -20.47
N LEU A 625 -13.71 7.85 -21.01
CA LEU A 625 -13.73 9.30 -20.90
C LEU A 625 -15.12 9.70 -20.38
N SER A 626 -15.16 10.33 -19.20
CA SER A 626 -16.37 11.00 -18.69
C SER A 626 -16.23 12.50 -18.90
N HIS A 627 -17.22 13.12 -19.53
CA HIS A 627 -17.39 14.56 -19.52
C HIS A 627 -18.06 14.94 -18.20
N LEU A 628 -17.39 15.75 -17.39
CA LEU A 628 -17.88 16.19 -16.08
C LEU A 628 -18.18 17.68 -16.11
N GLU A 629 -19.33 18.07 -15.56
CA GLU A 629 -19.69 19.45 -15.28
C GLU A 629 -19.41 19.72 -13.80
N LEU A 630 -18.52 20.67 -13.54
CA LEU A 630 -18.11 21.11 -12.21
C LEU A 630 -18.71 22.49 -11.95
N TYR A 631 -19.70 22.55 -11.06
CA TYR A 631 -20.36 23.77 -10.62
C TYR A 631 -19.92 24.14 -9.20
N ASN A 632 -19.56 25.41 -9.00
CA ASN A 632 -19.20 25.95 -7.69
C ASN A 632 -20.39 26.73 -7.10
N THR A 633 -20.96 26.24 -5.99
CA THR A 633 -22.14 26.81 -5.34
C THR A 633 -21.89 28.18 -4.69
N GLN A 634 -20.64 28.59 -4.49
CA GLN A 634 -20.28 29.89 -3.90
C GLN A 634 -20.12 30.99 -4.95
N SER A 635 -19.57 30.68 -6.13
CA SER A 635 -19.42 31.66 -7.22
C SER A 635 -20.55 31.64 -8.25
N GLY A 636 -21.32 30.54 -8.33
CA GLY A 636 -22.32 30.33 -9.37
C GLY A 636 -21.73 30.00 -10.75
N GLU A 637 -20.41 29.78 -10.84
CA GLU A 637 -19.73 29.40 -12.09
C GLU A 637 -19.82 27.89 -12.36
N THR A 638 -19.86 27.54 -13.65
CA THR A 638 -19.80 26.16 -14.16
C THR A 638 -18.60 25.98 -15.09
N ARG A 639 -17.92 24.83 -15.04
CA ARG A 639 -16.78 24.49 -15.92
C ARG A 639 -16.87 23.03 -16.37
N GLU A 640 -16.43 22.74 -17.60
CA GLU A 640 -16.32 21.37 -18.10
C GLU A 640 -14.93 20.78 -17.77
N VAL A 641 -14.89 19.53 -17.33
CA VAL A 641 -13.68 18.78 -17.01
C VAL A 641 -13.73 17.40 -17.66
N CYS A 642 -12.74 17.08 -18.50
CA CYS A 642 -12.61 15.77 -19.15
C CYS A 642 -11.88 14.79 -18.23
N HIS A 643 -12.58 13.75 -17.73
CA HIS A 643 -12.01 12.71 -16.88
C HIS A 643 -11.69 11.44 -17.68
N TYR A 644 -10.41 11.14 -17.83
CA TYR A 644 -9.89 9.96 -18.50
C TYR A 644 -9.53 8.87 -17.50
N LEU A 645 -10.09 7.68 -17.64
CA LEU A 645 -9.76 6.48 -16.86
C LEU A 645 -9.11 5.43 -17.76
N TYR A 646 -7.78 5.28 -17.69
CA TYR A 646 -7.04 4.23 -18.39
C TYR A 646 -7.22 2.88 -17.69
N VAL A 647 -7.76 1.87 -18.40
CA VAL A 647 -8.08 0.56 -17.83
C VAL A 647 -7.08 -0.53 -18.23
N SER A 648 -6.35 -0.38 -19.33
CA SER A 648 -5.43 -1.41 -19.83
C SER A 648 -4.04 -1.43 -19.18
N TRP A 649 -3.87 -0.82 -18.00
CA TRP A 649 -2.66 -1.08 -17.21
C TRP A 649 -2.80 -2.45 -16.52
N PRO A 650 -1.85 -3.39 -16.72
CA PRO A 650 -1.94 -4.72 -16.15
C PRO A 650 -1.70 -4.71 -14.64
N ASP A 651 -2.43 -5.60 -13.97
CA ASP A 651 -2.44 -5.71 -12.53
C ASP A 651 -1.05 -6.07 -11.94
N PHE A 652 -0.23 -6.85 -12.67
CA PHE A 652 1.22 -7.02 -12.42
C PHE A 652 2.04 -6.21 -13.43
N GLY A 653 3.10 -5.53 -12.94
CA GLY A 653 4.15 -4.95 -13.79
C GLY A 653 3.70 -3.82 -14.71
N VAL A 654 4.07 -3.94 -15.97
CA VAL A 654 3.89 -2.95 -17.06
C VAL A 654 3.21 -3.60 -18.27
N PRO A 655 2.55 -2.83 -19.15
CA PRO A 655 2.01 -3.36 -20.42
C PRO A 655 3.10 -4.06 -21.26
N LYS A 656 2.76 -5.16 -21.94
CA LYS A 656 3.69 -5.90 -22.82
C LYS A 656 4.02 -5.16 -24.12
N SER A 657 3.14 -4.26 -24.54
CA SER A 657 3.30 -3.32 -25.66
C SER A 657 2.81 -1.97 -25.18
N ALA A 658 3.39 -0.91 -25.71
CA ALA A 658 3.03 0.47 -25.41
C ALA A 658 1.75 0.94 -26.11
N SER A 659 1.19 0.20 -27.08
CA SER A 659 0.03 0.60 -27.92
C SER A 659 -1.00 1.43 -27.17
N ALA A 660 -1.74 0.79 -26.28
CA ALA A 660 -2.82 1.38 -25.52
C ALA A 660 -2.41 2.64 -24.74
N MET A 661 -1.14 2.77 -24.32
CA MET A 661 -0.61 3.95 -23.63
C MET A 661 -0.26 5.09 -24.61
N LEU A 662 0.27 4.77 -25.79
CA LEU A 662 0.55 5.74 -26.85
C LEU A 662 -0.75 6.27 -27.46
N ASP A 663 -1.65 5.36 -27.80
CA ASP A 663 -2.96 5.65 -28.38
C ASP A 663 -3.83 6.45 -27.37
N PHE A 664 -3.65 6.22 -26.05
CA PHE A 664 -4.24 7.02 -24.97
C PHE A 664 -3.58 8.39 -24.77
N ARG A 665 -2.23 8.49 -24.79
CA ARG A 665 -1.51 9.78 -24.75
C ARG A 665 -2.03 10.70 -25.86
N GLU A 666 -2.09 10.18 -27.08
CA GLU A 666 -2.51 10.92 -28.26
C GLU A 666 -3.92 11.51 -28.10
N HIS A 667 -4.89 10.72 -27.61
CA HIS A 667 -6.24 11.23 -27.35
C HIS A 667 -6.26 12.29 -26.23
N VAL A 668 -5.43 12.18 -25.19
CA VAL A 668 -5.29 13.20 -24.15
C VAL A 668 -4.66 14.49 -24.70
N LEU A 669 -3.68 14.38 -25.61
CA LEU A 669 -3.05 15.52 -26.27
C LEU A 669 -4.00 16.30 -27.17
N GLN A 670 -4.71 15.61 -28.06
CA GLN A 670 -5.69 16.23 -28.95
C GLN A 670 -6.79 16.95 -28.15
N ARG A 671 -7.23 16.39 -27.01
CA ARG A 671 -8.18 17.04 -26.09
C ARG A 671 -7.55 18.25 -25.39
N ARG A 672 -6.27 18.18 -24.99
CA ARG A 672 -5.53 19.31 -24.40
C ARG A 672 -5.44 20.47 -25.39
N GLU A 673 -5.09 20.21 -26.63
CA GLU A 673 -4.94 21.25 -27.65
C GLU A 673 -6.29 21.89 -28.03
N ALA A 674 -7.34 21.10 -28.20
CA ALA A 674 -8.70 21.61 -28.42
C ALA A 674 -9.19 22.48 -27.24
N ALA A 675 -8.94 22.05 -25.99
CA ALA A 675 -9.30 22.82 -24.80
C ALA A 675 -8.53 24.16 -24.71
N VAL A 676 -7.25 24.16 -25.05
CA VAL A 676 -6.41 25.39 -25.09
C VAL A 676 -6.89 26.35 -26.17
N GLN A 677 -7.20 25.85 -27.36
CA GLN A 677 -7.77 26.63 -28.45
C GLN A 677 -9.14 27.23 -28.07
N SER A 678 -9.96 26.48 -27.34
CA SER A 678 -11.28 26.94 -26.86
C SER A 678 -11.22 27.97 -25.74
N LEU A 679 -10.13 28.03 -24.94
CA LEU A 679 -9.91 29.12 -23.99
C LEU A 679 -9.48 30.41 -24.71
N GLY A 680 -8.65 30.29 -25.76
CA GLY A 680 -8.18 31.43 -26.55
C GLY A 680 -7.61 32.56 -25.69
N SER A 681 -8.15 33.77 -25.84
CA SER A 681 -7.73 34.97 -25.09
C SER A 681 -8.29 35.10 -23.67
N SER A 682 -9.13 34.17 -23.19
CA SER A 682 -9.60 34.19 -21.79
C SER A 682 -8.58 33.56 -20.82
N TRP A 683 -7.61 32.80 -21.33
CA TRP A 683 -6.54 32.23 -20.53
C TRP A 683 -5.45 33.26 -20.23
N LYS A 684 -5.08 33.37 -18.95
CA LYS A 684 -4.05 34.32 -18.45
C LYS A 684 -2.84 33.65 -17.81
N GLY A 685 -2.77 32.31 -17.80
CA GLY A 685 -1.65 31.55 -17.25
C GLY A 685 -0.61 31.16 -18.30
N PRO A 686 0.28 30.20 -18.00
CA PRO A 686 1.38 29.80 -18.87
C PRO A 686 0.96 29.37 -20.30
N PRO A 687 1.83 29.56 -21.31
CA PRO A 687 1.55 29.16 -22.68
C PRO A 687 1.29 27.64 -22.78
N GLY A 688 0.24 27.28 -23.52
CA GLY A 688 -0.24 25.89 -23.62
C GLY A 688 -1.33 25.51 -22.61
N GLY A 689 -1.79 26.44 -21.77
CA GLY A 689 -3.01 26.26 -20.95
C GLY A 689 -2.81 25.66 -19.56
N PRO A 690 -3.92 25.38 -18.84
CA PRO A 690 -3.93 24.84 -17.50
C PRO A 690 -3.16 23.50 -17.35
N PRO A 691 -2.72 23.17 -16.12
CA PRO A 691 -2.15 21.85 -15.82
C PRO A 691 -3.13 20.71 -16.09
N VAL A 692 -2.63 19.60 -16.61
CA VAL A 692 -3.35 18.31 -16.63
C VAL A 692 -3.12 17.60 -15.30
N VAL A 693 -4.19 17.28 -14.56
CA VAL A 693 -4.05 16.46 -13.34
C VAL A 693 -3.79 15.01 -13.74
N VAL A 694 -2.64 14.46 -13.37
CA VAL A 694 -2.27 13.06 -13.66
C VAL A 694 -2.11 12.29 -12.36
N HIS A 695 -2.94 11.29 -12.14
CA HIS A 695 -2.90 10.48 -10.93
C HIS A 695 -2.89 8.98 -11.19
N CYS A 696 -2.35 8.27 -10.22
CA CYS A 696 -2.42 6.81 -10.11
C CYS A 696 -2.92 6.49 -8.71
N SER A 697 -2.26 5.58 -8.00
CA SER A 697 -2.52 5.36 -6.58
C SER A 697 -1.71 6.31 -5.68
N ALA A 698 -0.40 6.43 -5.90
CA ALA A 698 0.51 7.24 -5.07
C ALA A 698 1.06 8.50 -5.77
N GLY A 699 0.66 8.74 -7.03
CA GLY A 699 1.12 9.90 -7.82
C GLY A 699 2.57 9.85 -8.27
N ILE A 700 3.20 8.66 -8.35
CA ILE A 700 4.63 8.52 -8.70
C ILE A 700 4.94 7.47 -9.78
N GLY A 701 4.36 6.27 -9.71
CA GLY A 701 4.70 5.17 -10.63
C GLY A 701 4.12 5.34 -12.03
N ARG A 702 2.84 4.98 -12.21
CA ARG A 702 2.14 5.11 -13.50
C ARG A 702 1.99 6.59 -13.94
N THR A 703 1.79 7.50 -12.98
CA THR A 703 1.84 8.95 -13.19
C THR A 703 3.15 9.39 -13.82
N GLY A 704 4.29 9.07 -13.18
CA GLY A 704 5.61 9.41 -13.72
C GLY A 704 5.89 8.73 -15.06
N THR A 705 5.37 7.52 -15.28
CA THR A 705 5.50 6.82 -16.59
C THR A 705 4.78 7.59 -17.69
N PHE A 706 3.50 7.96 -17.47
CA PHE A 706 2.71 8.74 -18.43
C PHE A 706 3.39 10.07 -18.79
N CYS A 707 3.79 10.85 -17.77
CA CYS A 707 4.46 12.13 -18.01
C CYS A 707 5.85 11.95 -18.67
N THR A 708 6.61 10.90 -18.33
CA THR A 708 7.94 10.64 -18.94
C THR A 708 7.79 10.34 -20.42
N LEU A 709 6.78 9.56 -20.80
CA LEU A 709 6.44 9.31 -22.20
C LEU A 709 6.02 10.59 -22.91
N ASP A 710 5.14 11.41 -22.32
CA ASP A 710 4.69 12.65 -22.96
C ASP A 710 5.85 13.63 -23.20
N ILE A 711 6.73 13.80 -22.22
CA ILE A 711 7.92 14.67 -22.32
C ILE A 711 8.92 14.12 -23.36
N CYS A 712 9.26 12.83 -23.31
CA CYS A 712 10.23 12.24 -24.23
C CYS A 712 9.71 12.23 -25.67
N LEU A 713 8.43 11.94 -25.88
CA LEU A 713 7.84 11.93 -27.23
C LEU A 713 7.70 13.35 -27.79
N SER A 714 7.31 14.34 -26.98
CA SER A 714 7.30 15.75 -27.39
C SER A 714 8.70 16.23 -27.83
N ARG A 715 9.76 15.79 -27.14
CA ARG A 715 11.16 16.07 -27.53
C ARG A 715 11.57 15.36 -28.82
N LEU A 716 11.14 14.11 -29.01
CA LEU A 716 11.37 13.33 -30.24
C LEU A 716 10.60 13.89 -31.45
N GLU A 717 9.48 14.55 -31.20
CA GLU A 717 8.65 15.26 -32.19
C GLU A 717 9.30 16.59 -32.60
N ASP A 718 9.95 17.31 -31.67
CA ASP A 718 10.53 18.64 -31.85
C ASP A 718 11.99 18.68 -32.35
N ILE A 719 12.91 17.93 -31.72
CA ILE A 719 14.35 17.90 -32.06
C ILE A 719 14.90 16.51 -32.43
N GLY A 720 14.05 15.48 -32.51
CA GLY A 720 14.46 14.16 -32.99
C GLY A 720 15.31 13.32 -32.00
N THR A 721 15.52 13.79 -30.77
CA THR A 721 16.24 13.05 -29.72
C THR A 721 15.42 12.84 -28.46
N VAL A 722 15.82 11.86 -27.63
CA VAL A 722 15.24 11.61 -26.30
C VAL A 722 16.31 11.43 -25.24
N ASP A 723 15.96 11.74 -23.99
CA ASP A 723 16.76 11.35 -22.83
C ASP A 723 15.83 10.94 -21.68
N ILE A 724 15.54 9.64 -21.59
CA ILE A 724 14.67 9.07 -20.55
C ILE A 724 15.32 9.26 -19.16
N CYS A 725 16.64 9.13 -19.09
CA CYS A 725 17.41 9.20 -17.85
C CYS A 725 17.35 10.60 -17.22
N GLN A 726 17.65 11.65 -18.01
CA GLN A 726 17.55 13.03 -17.56
C GLN A 726 16.11 13.47 -17.37
N THR A 727 15.16 12.99 -18.19
CA THR A 727 13.72 13.25 -17.99
C THR A 727 13.26 12.73 -16.63
N VAL A 728 13.60 11.48 -16.26
CA VAL A 728 13.21 10.90 -14.98
C VAL A 728 13.93 11.56 -13.81
N ARG A 729 15.22 11.91 -13.93
CA ARG A 729 15.95 12.68 -12.89
C ARG A 729 15.29 14.02 -12.60
N ARG A 730 15.03 14.83 -13.64
CA ARG A 730 14.40 16.16 -13.52
C ARG A 730 12.98 16.06 -12.99
N MET A 731 12.20 15.10 -13.46
CA MET A 731 10.86 14.81 -12.93
C MET A 731 10.88 14.51 -11.42
N ARG A 732 11.94 13.87 -10.91
CA ARG A 732 12.09 13.54 -9.48
C ARG A 732 12.50 14.73 -8.61
N THR A 733 12.96 15.85 -9.17
CA THR A 733 13.14 17.10 -8.38
C THR A 733 11.82 17.83 -8.16
N GLN A 734 10.80 17.59 -9.00
CA GLN A 734 9.47 18.19 -8.89
C GLN A 734 8.47 17.24 -8.20
N ARG A 735 8.35 15.99 -8.66
CA ARG A 735 7.58 14.94 -7.99
C ARG A 735 8.53 13.83 -7.54
N ALA A 736 8.99 13.93 -6.29
CA ALA A 736 9.87 12.95 -5.67
C ALA A 736 9.38 11.51 -5.87
N PHE A 737 10.34 10.59 -6.02
CA PHE A 737 10.10 9.15 -6.21
C PHE A 737 9.34 8.75 -7.49
N SER A 738 9.13 9.67 -8.44
CA SER A 738 8.57 9.37 -9.77
C SER A 738 9.36 8.28 -10.48
N ILE A 739 8.63 7.40 -11.18
CA ILE A 739 9.05 6.04 -11.58
C ILE A 739 9.40 5.19 -10.35
N GLN A 740 8.51 4.26 -10.01
CA GLN A 740 8.57 3.50 -8.75
C GLN A 740 9.26 2.13 -8.90
N THR A 741 9.36 1.60 -10.11
CA THR A 741 10.00 0.30 -10.39
C THR A 741 10.88 0.35 -11.64
N TRP A 742 11.90 -0.50 -11.68
CA TRP A 742 12.77 -0.66 -12.84
C TRP A 742 11.98 -1.10 -14.09
N ASP A 743 10.91 -1.89 -13.93
CA ASP A 743 10.01 -2.29 -15.02
C ASP A 743 9.37 -1.07 -15.70
N GLN A 744 8.94 -0.06 -14.91
CA GLN A 744 8.38 1.20 -15.43
C GLN A 744 9.47 2.01 -16.15
N TYR A 745 10.68 2.04 -15.61
CA TYR A 745 11.82 2.72 -16.23
C TYR A 745 12.19 2.08 -17.59
N HIS A 746 12.32 0.76 -17.64
CA HIS A 746 12.57 -0.01 -18.86
C HIS A 746 11.41 0.13 -19.86
N PHE A 747 10.16 0.18 -19.38
CA PHE A 747 8.99 0.39 -20.23
C PHE A 747 9.05 1.72 -20.98
N CYS A 748 9.54 2.80 -20.36
CA CYS A 748 9.76 4.08 -21.05
C CYS A 748 10.67 3.94 -22.28
N TYR A 749 11.79 3.21 -22.16
CA TYR A 749 12.69 2.94 -23.29
C TYR A 749 11.98 2.16 -24.41
N THR A 750 11.32 1.05 -24.07
CA THR A 750 10.63 0.22 -25.08
C THR A 750 9.46 0.92 -25.75
N ALA A 751 8.74 1.78 -25.03
CA ALA A 751 7.59 2.52 -25.54
C ALA A 751 7.98 3.61 -26.53
N VAL A 752 9.10 4.31 -26.31
CA VAL A 752 9.65 5.28 -27.29
C VAL A 752 10.11 4.56 -28.57
N ILE A 753 10.72 3.37 -28.44
CA ILE A 753 11.11 2.54 -29.59
C ILE A 753 9.87 2.06 -30.37
N GLU A 754 8.82 1.59 -29.68
CA GLU A 754 7.58 1.15 -30.32
C GLU A 754 6.84 2.32 -31.01
N TYR A 755 6.79 3.50 -30.38
CA TYR A 755 6.27 4.72 -31.00
C TYR A 755 7.00 5.03 -32.30
N ALA A 756 8.34 4.94 -32.32
CA ALA A 756 9.10 5.26 -33.52
C ALA A 756 8.89 4.25 -34.65
N GLN A 757 8.66 2.97 -34.33
CA GLN A 757 8.26 1.95 -35.30
C GLN A 757 6.89 2.23 -35.91
N ARG A 758 5.90 2.59 -35.08
CA ARG A 758 4.54 2.96 -35.53
C ARG A 758 4.55 4.12 -36.53
N HIS A 759 5.38 5.13 -36.28
CA HIS A 759 5.47 6.33 -37.11
C HIS A 759 6.47 6.21 -38.27
N GLY A 760 6.96 5.02 -38.59
CA GLY A 760 7.92 4.79 -39.68
C GLY A 760 9.31 5.42 -39.47
N LYS A 761 9.57 6.01 -38.30
CA LYS A 761 10.86 6.61 -37.90
C LYS A 761 11.93 5.53 -37.62
N LEU A 762 11.53 4.26 -37.53
CA LEU A 762 12.41 3.11 -37.24
C LEU A 762 11.86 1.84 -37.91
N SER A 763 12.73 0.99 -38.46
CA SER A 763 12.35 -0.34 -38.96
C SER A 763 12.08 -1.34 -37.81
N PRO A 764 11.39 -2.47 -38.07
CA PRO A 764 11.16 -3.49 -37.04
C PRO A 764 12.48 -4.00 -36.43
N VAL A 765 12.68 -3.72 -35.14
CA VAL A 765 13.91 -4.09 -34.44
C VAL A 765 13.85 -5.57 -34.08
N GLN A 766 14.72 -6.36 -34.70
CA GLN A 766 15.05 -7.68 -34.18
C GLN A 766 15.81 -7.53 -32.86
N TRP A 767 15.20 -8.00 -31.78
CA TRP A 767 15.88 -8.32 -30.54
C TRP A 767 16.53 -9.70 -30.67
N SER A 768 17.74 -9.86 -30.14
CA SER A 768 18.45 -11.14 -30.18
C SER A 768 17.95 -12.01 -29.03
N ASP A 769 16.81 -12.68 -29.25
CA ASP A 769 16.19 -13.61 -28.29
C ASP A 769 16.98 -14.94 -28.21
N SER A 770 18.23 -14.83 -27.75
CA SER A 770 19.18 -15.93 -27.56
C SER A 770 19.91 -15.90 -26.21
N ASP A 771 19.56 -14.97 -25.33
CA ASP A 771 19.68 -15.20 -23.88
C ASP A 771 18.38 -15.92 -23.46
N LEU A 772 18.46 -17.20 -23.11
CA LEU A 772 17.33 -17.95 -22.56
C LEU A 772 16.80 -17.27 -21.30
N GLU A 773 15.49 -17.40 -21.02
CA GLU A 773 14.92 -17.04 -19.71
C GLU A 773 15.37 -18.07 -18.65
N THR A 774 16.63 -17.94 -18.21
CA THR A 774 17.16 -18.65 -17.05
C THR A 774 16.62 -17.99 -15.78
N ASP A 775 15.50 -18.51 -15.28
CA ASP A 775 14.93 -18.23 -13.95
C ASP A 775 15.89 -18.70 -12.84
N SER A 776 17.01 -17.98 -12.66
CA SER A 776 18.07 -18.33 -11.71
C SER A 776 18.86 -17.09 -11.26
N GLU A 777 18.33 -16.36 -10.28
CA GLU A 777 18.94 -16.08 -8.96
C GLU A 777 17.92 -15.42 -8.00
#